data_AF-K9XIR4-F1
#
_entry.id   AF-K9XIR4-F1
#
_cell.length_a   1.000
_cell.length_b   1.000
_cell.length_c   1.000
_cell.angle_alpha   90.00
_cell.angle_beta   90.00
_cell.angle_gamma   90.00
#
_symmetry.space_group_name_H-M   'P 1'
#
loop_
_entity.id
_entity.type
_entity.pdbx_description
1 polymer ?
#
loop_
_entity_poly.entity_id
_entity_poly.type
_entity_poly.pdbx_seq_one_letter_code
_entity_poly.pdbx_strand_id
1 'polypeptide(L)'
;MNVEEAIDVVEKLLEQGRLNKAQEIVFRQSWEGKSYMEIAKASGYDTGYIKDTGSHLWQLLTKVFGKKVTKNNFQSVVLRYARVVVPKELNNLATARWRTASATSEAVVSNISSIQTLSTQFATIQEEGTTQHDWGGAPDISIFYGRKEELVTLQQWIVQDRCRLVTLLGMGGIGKTSVSVKLAQEIQTDFEYIIWRSLRNAPPIQELLTNLISFFSNQQETINDFPESVEAKISLLTDYLRASRCLLILDNAETILRQGERAGYYLEGYEEYGQLLRCIAQTPHQSCTILTSREKPRGLASYEGIALPVRSLHLNGLTAAEGKEIFAAKGLFCSALQQQLLLEHYRGNPLALKIVATNIQELFDGDVTQFLAQGTAVFGDIWDLLAQQFMRLSIAEQQIMYWLAINREPITLTELKQDILPLISPREVLEALESLQQRSLIEKAAPITLKNTARFTQQPAVMEYVTDQFVTTICNEITTLDINLFNSHALIKAQTKDYIRDAQARFIVQPLVDKLLASFRNKKRIEEHLDRILPQLRTSLASGYSGGNILNLLIHLQTDLSHYDFSEMSVWQAYLKNANLQHVNLQYADLTNSAFSENFGCILALTYSPDGEIIATAGEAGQIRLWRVADMKPILTWKGHIRWILAVSFSPDGTILATGSDDRTVKLWDAHTGELLQTLQGHASWVWSLAFSPDGTILATGSDDRTVKLWDITTGQVLQSFQGHTNRVESVNFNPQGTILASGSNDGSIRLWNVTSGQAIQLTESAQPVRAIAFSVDGALLASGGDDGNVTLWDLTSGSCLRLQGHTYLVQSLAFSPDRQTLASGSHDKTIKLWDLTTGQCTKTLQGHASRVWAVAFSPDGQTLVSGSDDRLLKLWDVETGKALKTLWGYTNLVRVVVFSPDGTLLATGSSDRTVRLWDIHTGKVVKAFQGHTRGILSTAFSHNGQILASASEKINLWNVATGKLIRTLQGHTNWVWSVAFHSQDNILASASGDHTVKLWNVATGRCLRTLVGHTNWVWSVAFHPQGRILASSGDVTVRLWDVVTGECIKVLQGHTNGVWSVAFHPQGKILASASDDYTVKLWDVDTGACLQTLQEHTNGVWSVAFSPDGNLLASASDDKTLKLWDVSTGKCLQTFQGHSDRVTSVSFHPQGKLLASGEQEEKIKLWDLDTGECLTTIRSERPYEGMNITGVTGLTEAQIAMLKALGAVETEAAEEPAPCGRSVACGGILR
;
A
#
# COMPACT_ATOMS: atom_id res chain seq x y z
N MET A 1 14.52 11.11 71.24
CA MET A 1 14.87 11.67 69.93
C MET A 1 13.64 11.67 69.06
N ASN A 2 12.87 12.75 69.17
CA ASN A 2 11.88 13.13 68.17
C ASN A 2 12.60 13.69 66.92
N VAL A 3 11.84 14.05 65.88
CA VAL A 3 12.42 14.54 64.63
C VAL A 3 13.07 15.93 64.78
N GLU A 4 12.57 16.78 65.68
CA GLU A 4 13.17 18.09 65.97
C GLU A 4 14.56 17.94 66.61
N GLU A 5 14.67 17.12 67.66
CA GLU A 5 15.94 16.78 68.31
C GLU A 5 16.95 16.16 67.32
N ALA A 6 16.46 15.41 66.33
CA ALA A 6 17.30 14.82 65.30
C ALA A 6 17.82 15.85 64.28
N ILE A 7 16.97 16.80 63.86
CA ILE A 7 17.36 17.92 62.99
C ILE A 7 18.33 18.83 63.73
N ASP A 8 18.05 19.18 64.98
CA ASP A 8 18.86 20.07 65.80
C ASP A 8 20.28 19.50 66.05
N VAL A 9 20.43 18.17 66.15
CA VAL A 9 21.74 17.48 66.14
C VAL A 9 22.42 17.53 64.78
N VAL A 10 21.67 17.36 63.69
CA VAL A 10 22.21 17.38 62.31
C VAL A 10 22.67 18.78 61.91
N GLU A 11 21.88 19.81 62.18
CA GLU A 11 22.19 21.21 61.85
C GLU A 11 23.43 21.73 62.59
N LYS A 12 23.62 21.32 63.85
CA LYS A 12 24.83 21.62 64.65
C LYS A 12 26.10 20.96 64.12
N LEU A 13 26.00 19.99 63.21
CA LEU A 13 27.13 19.27 62.62
C LEU A 13 27.37 19.65 61.14
N LEU A 14 26.50 20.47 60.55
CA LEU A 14 26.63 20.94 59.17
C LEU A 14 27.42 22.24 59.12
N GLU A 15 28.40 22.32 58.22
CA GLU A 15 29.19 23.54 57.97
C GLU A 15 28.32 24.74 57.54
N GLN A 16 27.14 24.46 56.96
CA GLN A 16 26.15 25.46 56.54
C GLN A 16 25.15 25.86 57.65
N GLY A 17 25.20 25.20 58.82
CA GLY A 17 24.42 25.54 60.02
C GLY A 17 22.91 25.23 59.98
N ARG A 18 22.30 24.98 58.81
CA ARG A 18 20.90 24.53 58.65
C ARG A 18 20.69 23.65 57.42
N LEU A 19 19.63 22.84 57.43
CA LEU A 19 19.09 22.19 56.24
C LEU A 19 18.26 23.19 55.42
N ASN A 20 18.27 23.07 54.09
CA ASN A 20 17.35 23.85 53.27
C ASN A 20 15.92 23.28 53.35
N LYS A 21 14.89 24.08 53.04
CA LYS A 21 13.48 23.71 53.23
C LYS A 21 13.08 22.39 52.54
N ALA A 22 13.66 22.08 51.38
CA ALA A 22 13.40 20.82 50.67
C ALA A 22 14.11 19.63 51.33
N GLN A 23 15.36 19.79 51.76
CA GLN A 23 16.10 18.80 52.54
C GLN A 23 15.42 18.52 53.89
N GLU A 24 14.94 19.56 54.57
CA GLU A 24 14.20 19.45 55.83
C GLU A 24 12.89 18.67 55.64
N ILE A 25 12.10 18.97 54.61
CA ILE A 25 10.89 18.21 54.24
C ILE A 25 11.24 16.75 53.96
N VAL A 26 12.29 16.47 53.18
CA VAL A 26 12.72 15.10 52.87
C VAL A 26 13.23 14.38 54.12
N PHE A 27 13.96 15.06 55.01
CA PHE A 27 14.42 14.50 56.28
C PHE A 27 13.24 14.15 57.19
N ARG A 28 12.34 15.12 57.43
CA ARG A 28 11.16 14.97 58.30
C ARG A 28 10.25 13.84 57.82
N GLN A 29 9.84 13.88 56.55
CA GLN A 29 8.91 12.88 56.03
C GLN A 29 9.56 11.51 55.80
N SER A 30 10.87 11.45 55.55
CA SER A 30 11.59 10.16 55.61
C SER A 30 11.72 9.64 57.04
N TRP A 31 11.73 10.51 58.06
CA TRP A 31 11.72 10.10 59.48
C TRP A 31 10.36 9.52 59.89
N GLU A 32 9.29 9.91 59.21
CA GLU A 32 7.96 9.30 59.30
C GLU A 32 7.79 8.04 58.43
N GLY A 33 8.82 7.63 57.68
CA GLY A 33 8.81 6.43 56.85
C GLY A 33 8.15 6.56 55.47
N LYS A 34 7.72 7.76 55.05
CA LYS A 34 7.05 7.99 53.75
C LYS A 34 7.97 7.73 52.57
N SER A 35 7.44 7.16 51.48
CA SER A 35 8.16 6.98 50.20
C SER A 35 8.40 8.33 49.50
N TYR A 36 9.35 8.39 48.54
CA TYR A 36 9.60 9.65 47.82
C TYR A 36 8.40 10.15 47.00
N MET A 37 7.54 9.24 46.52
CA MET A 37 6.33 9.59 45.78
C MET A 37 5.26 10.20 46.70
N GLU A 38 5.13 9.69 47.92
CA GLU A 38 4.25 10.28 48.95
C GLU A 38 4.78 11.63 49.43
N ILE A 39 6.10 11.77 49.58
CA ILE A 39 6.74 13.05 49.93
C ILE A 39 6.48 14.09 48.84
N ALA A 40 6.71 13.75 47.58
CA ALA A 40 6.41 14.60 46.42
C ALA A 40 4.93 15.06 46.42
N LYS A 41 4.00 14.10 46.51
CA LYS A 41 2.56 14.39 46.55
C LYS A 41 2.13 15.24 47.74
N ALA A 42 2.75 15.06 48.92
CA ALA A 42 2.42 15.81 50.14
C ALA A 42 3.09 17.19 50.22
N SER A 43 4.12 17.46 49.39
CA SER A 43 4.87 18.72 49.40
C SER A 43 4.69 19.57 48.14
N GLY A 44 4.04 19.05 47.10
CA GLY A 44 3.81 19.74 45.83
C GLY A 44 5.03 19.74 44.88
N TYR A 45 6.14 19.12 45.27
CA TYR A 45 7.34 19.00 44.43
C TYR A 45 7.26 17.79 43.49
N ASP A 46 7.99 17.88 42.36
CA ASP A 46 8.21 16.74 41.48
C ASP A 46 8.90 15.55 42.18
N THR A 47 8.57 14.33 41.75
CA THR A 47 9.11 13.09 42.33
C THR A 47 10.58 12.86 41.99
N GLY A 48 11.06 13.35 40.84
CA GLY A 48 12.49 13.38 40.51
C GLY A 48 13.25 14.33 41.43
N TYR A 49 12.78 15.57 41.56
CA TYR A 49 13.39 16.58 42.44
C TYR A 49 13.50 16.12 43.92
N ILE A 50 12.48 15.44 44.43
CA ILE A 50 12.50 14.86 45.79
C ILE A 50 13.49 13.68 45.91
N LYS A 51 13.65 12.85 44.87
CA LYS A 51 14.68 11.80 44.84
C LYS A 51 16.09 12.39 44.83
N ASP A 52 16.33 13.43 44.03
CA ASP A 52 17.64 14.08 43.91
C ASP A 52 18.03 14.82 45.19
N THR A 53 17.08 15.56 45.77
CA THR A 53 17.24 16.24 47.07
C THR A 53 17.52 15.22 48.18
N GLY A 54 16.81 14.08 48.18
CA GLY A 54 17.10 12.98 49.09
C GLY A 54 18.49 12.38 48.88
N SER A 55 18.89 12.11 47.65
CA SER A 55 20.23 11.61 47.31
C SER A 55 21.33 12.52 47.84
N HIS A 56 21.19 13.83 47.59
CA HIS A 56 22.14 14.84 48.05
C HIS A 56 22.18 14.94 49.59
N LEU A 57 21.02 14.92 50.25
CA LEU A 57 20.92 14.88 51.71
C LEU A 57 21.62 13.67 52.33
N TRP A 58 21.46 12.46 51.77
CA TRP A 58 22.13 11.28 52.31
C TRP A 58 23.65 11.29 52.08
N GLN A 59 24.12 11.90 50.99
CA GLN A 59 25.56 12.14 50.77
C GLN A 59 26.13 13.17 51.76
N LEU A 60 25.40 14.26 52.00
CA LEU A 60 25.73 15.29 52.99
C LEU A 60 25.90 14.68 54.39
N LEU A 61 24.90 13.92 54.86
CA LEU A 61 24.95 13.25 56.15
C LEU A 61 26.00 12.13 56.21
N THR A 62 26.32 11.48 55.07
CA THR A 62 27.43 10.51 54.99
C THR A 62 28.78 11.16 55.28
N LYS A 63 29.02 12.37 54.77
CA LYS A 63 30.24 13.14 55.08
C LYS A 63 30.29 13.51 56.56
N VAL A 64 29.19 14.06 57.10
CA VAL A 64 29.07 14.51 58.50
C VAL A 64 29.32 13.38 59.51
N PHE A 65 28.70 12.21 59.34
CA PHE A 65 28.80 11.10 60.29
C PHE A 65 29.96 10.13 60.01
N GLY A 66 30.77 10.38 58.97
CA GLY A 66 31.91 9.54 58.57
C GLY A 66 31.55 8.09 58.21
N LYS A 67 30.27 7.81 57.94
CA LYS A 67 29.70 6.48 57.66
C LYS A 67 28.55 6.60 56.67
N LYS A 68 28.35 5.59 55.82
CA LYS A 68 27.32 5.60 54.78
C LYS A 68 25.90 5.74 55.35
N VAL A 69 25.34 6.93 55.22
CA VAL A 69 23.95 7.26 55.55
C VAL A 69 23.07 7.01 54.32
N THR A 70 21.89 6.47 54.56
CA THR A 70 20.82 6.23 53.58
C THR A 70 19.47 6.46 54.26
N LYS A 71 18.41 6.65 53.45
CA LYS A 71 17.03 6.76 53.92
C LYS A 71 16.59 5.66 54.90
N ASN A 72 17.18 4.47 54.82
CA ASN A 72 16.79 3.32 55.65
C ASN A 72 17.62 3.16 56.94
N ASN A 73 18.74 3.89 57.09
CA ASN A 73 19.60 3.77 58.28
C ASN A 73 19.86 5.09 59.02
N PHE A 74 19.55 6.25 58.43
CA PHE A 74 19.91 7.56 58.98
C PHE A 74 19.42 7.78 60.43
N GLN A 75 18.18 7.38 60.75
CA GLN A 75 17.64 7.44 62.12
C GLN A 75 18.57 6.76 63.14
N SER A 76 19.03 5.54 62.83
CA SER A 76 19.93 4.77 63.69
C SER A 76 21.32 5.41 63.81
N VAL A 77 21.80 6.08 62.76
CA VAL A 77 23.10 6.76 62.75
C VAL A 77 23.04 8.01 63.64
N VAL A 78 22.04 8.86 63.47
CA VAL A 78 21.85 10.07 64.30
C VAL A 78 21.59 9.68 65.77
N LEU A 79 20.75 8.67 66.03
CA LEU A 79 20.49 8.15 67.39
C LEU A 79 21.74 7.61 68.07
N ARG A 80 22.64 6.97 67.32
CA ARG A 80 23.91 6.46 67.86
C ARG A 80 24.89 7.60 68.13
N TYR A 81 24.92 8.63 67.29
CA TYR A 81 25.77 9.81 67.48
C TYR A 81 25.34 10.62 68.71
N ALA A 82 24.05 10.91 68.84
CA ALA A 82 23.45 11.63 69.98
C ALA A 82 23.57 10.90 71.34
N ARG A 83 23.99 9.63 71.35
CA ARG A 83 24.31 8.86 72.57
C ARG A 83 25.80 8.86 72.94
N VAL A 84 26.67 9.31 72.04
CA VAL A 84 28.14 9.30 72.22
C VAL A 84 28.67 10.69 72.56
N VAL A 85 27.97 11.75 72.14
CA VAL A 85 28.35 13.15 72.38
C VAL A 85 27.30 13.80 73.30
N VAL A 86 27.79 14.52 74.33
CA VAL A 86 27.06 15.07 75.49
C VAL A 86 26.83 14.02 76.61
N PRO A 87 27.19 14.31 77.89
CA PRO A 87 27.52 15.62 78.47
C PRO A 87 28.96 15.77 79.02
N LYS A 88 29.64 16.85 78.62
CA LYS A 88 30.13 17.87 79.57
C LYS A 88 30.64 19.15 78.87
N GLU A 89 30.56 20.23 79.65
CA GLU A 89 31.21 21.54 79.46
C GLU A 89 30.67 22.45 78.33
N LEU A 90 29.57 23.12 78.67
CA LEU A 90 29.32 24.51 78.30
C LEU A 90 30.36 25.46 78.95
N ASN A 91 30.43 26.67 78.40
CA ASN A 91 31.11 27.89 78.89
C ASN A 91 32.64 27.94 78.75
N ASN A 92 33.11 28.71 77.77
CA ASN A 92 33.43 30.11 78.05
C ASN A 92 33.50 31.00 76.79
N LEU A 93 33.18 32.28 76.97
CA LEU A 93 33.22 33.32 75.94
C LEU A 93 34.60 33.97 75.83
N ALA A 94 34.89 34.46 74.62
CA ALA A 94 35.85 35.52 74.30
C ALA A 94 37.33 35.31 74.66
N THR A 95 38.18 35.17 73.63
CA THR A 95 39.08 36.27 73.22
C THR A 95 39.72 35.98 71.86
N ALA A 96 39.94 37.02 71.06
CA ALA A 96 40.66 36.92 69.79
C ALA A 96 42.15 37.21 69.98
N ARG A 97 43.04 36.45 69.32
CA ARG A 97 43.96 36.99 68.28
C ARG A 97 44.89 35.92 67.69
N TRP A 98 45.34 36.24 66.47
CA TRP A 98 46.27 35.50 65.63
C TRP A 98 47.65 35.27 66.27
N ARG A 99 48.36 34.20 65.87
CA ARG A 99 49.42 34.30 64.82
C ARG A 99 50.17 32.98 64.53
N THR A 100 50.60 32.87 63.27
CA THR A 100 51.82 32.20 62.72
C THR A 100 52.07 30.71 63.01
N ALA A 101 52.19 29.79 62.04
CA ALA A 101 52.99 29.73 60.78
C ALA A 101 54.26 28.85 60.94
N SER A 102 54.91 28.55 59.81
CA SER A 102 56.02 27.59 59.58
C SER A 102 55.57 26.12 59.39
N ALA A 103 56.16 25.34 58.46
CA ALA A 103 57.10 25.69 57.39
C ALA A 103 57.29 24.55 56.35
N THR A 104 57.65 24.95 55.10
CA THR A 104 58.55 24.25 54.12
C THR A 104 58.16 22.84 53.61
N SER A 105 58.62 22.33 52.46
CA SER A 105 59.73 22.67 51.53
C SER A 105 59.34 22.30 50.06
N GLU A 106 59.64 23.12 49.04
CA GLU A 106 60.69 22.92 47.99
C GLU A 106 60.42 21.78 46.97
N ALA A 107 60.88 21.79 45.71
CA ALA A 107 61.37 22.80 44.74
C ALA A 107 61.35 22.12 43.34
N VAL A 108 61.40 22.79 42.18
CA VAL A 108 62.58 23.05 41.31
C VAL A 108 61.97 23.47 39.94
N VAL A 109 62.06 24.74 39.50
CA VAL A 109 63.10 25.33 38.61
C VAL A 109 63.13 24.75 37.18
N SER A 110 62.64 25.50 36.17
CA SER A 110 63.38 26.07 34.99
C SER A 110 62.45 26.03 33.73
N ASN A 111 62.68 26.61 32.53
CA ASN A 111 63.39 27.79 31.95
C ASN A 111 62.97 27.86 30.44
N ILE A 112 63.05 28.93 29.62
CA ILE A 112 63.51 30.34 29.75
C ILE A 112 62.75 31.25 28.73
N SER A 113 63.12 32.54 28.66
CA SER A 113 62.69 33.58 27.69
C SER A 113 63.08 33.34 26.21
N SER A 114 62.54 34.05 25.20
CA SER A 114 63.01 35.38 24.70
C SER A 114 62.41 35.63 23.29
N ILE A 115 62.32 36.81 22.63
CA ILE A 115 62.56 38.26 22.88
C ILE A 115 61.71 39.00 21.80
N GLN A 116 60.79 39.93 22.10
CA GLN A 116 60.95 41.34 22.47
C GLN A 116 61.26 42.29 21.28
N THR A 117 60.41 43.31 21.04
CA THR A 117 60.79 44.75 20.95
C THR A 117 59.58 45.68 20.73
N LEU A 118 59.38 46.60 21.68
CA LEU A 118 59.21 48.07 21.54
C LEU A 118 58.01 48.64 20.72
N SER A 119 57.31 49.70 21.17
CA SER A 119 57.39 50.49 22.42
C SER A 119 56.25 51.52 22.52
N THR A 120 55.79 51.83 23.75
CA THR A 120 55.29 53.15 24.25
C THR A 120 54.15 53.89 23.51
N GLN A 121 53.21 54.60 24.13
CA GLN A 121 52.77 54.79 25.52
C GLN A 121 51.49 55.64 25.44
N PHE A 122 50.44 55.34 26.19
CA PHE A 122 49.77 56.27 27.12
C PHE A 122 48.60 55.56 27.79
N ALA A 123 48.45 55.74 29.10
CA ALA A 123 47.45 55.05 29.90
C ALA A 123 46.20 55.91 30.08
N THR A 124 45.04 55.27 29.98
CA THR A 124 43.81 55.66 30.69
C THR A 124 43.28 54.43 31.41
N ILE A 125 42.87 54.63 32.65
CA ILE A 125 42.44 53.57 33.57
C ILE A 125 41.11 52.99 33.08
N GLN A 126 41.01 51.66 33.02
CA GLN A 126 39.74 50.94 33.07
C GLN A 126 39.80 49.98 34.26
N GLU A 127 38.79 50.04 35.12
CA GLU A 127 38.59 49.07 36.20
C GLU A 127 38.09 47.75 35.58
N GLU A 128 38.63 46.63 36.03
CA GLU A 128 38.16 45.30 35.63
C GLU A 128 36.79 45.04 36.27
N GLY A 129 35.72 45.28 35.51
CA GLY A 129 34.35 44.99 35.95
C GLY A 129 34.12 43.48 36.12
N THR A 130 33.88 43.04 37.35
CA THR A 130 33.62 41.62 37.66
C THR A 130 32.17 41.23 37.34
N THR A 131 31.96 40.52 36.22
CA THR A 131 30.64 39.95 35.84
C THR A 131 30.10 39.00 36.92
N GLN A 132 28.89 39.26 37.42
CA GLN A 132 28.19 38.37 38.34
C GLN A 132 27.33 37.36 37.60
N HIS A 133 27.31 36.12 38.09
CA HIS A 133 26.61 35.02 37.43
C HIS A 133 25.97 34.05 38.44
N ASP A 134 24.68 33.76 38.24
CA ASP A 134 23.91 32.77 39.00
C ASP A 134 23.32 31.73 38.02
N TRP A 135 24.00 30.60 37.92
CA TRP A 135 23.61 29.49 37.06
C TRP A 135 22.52 28.58 37.68
N GLY A 136 22.15 28.79 38.95
CA GLY A 136 21.16 27.98 39.67
C GLY A 136 21.38 26.47 39.51
N GLY A 137 20.42 25.80 38.84
CA GLY A 137 20.45 24.38 38.52
C GLY A 137 20.72 24.07 37.03
N ALA A 138 21.47 24.91 36.33
CA ALA A 138 21.79 24.72 34.92
C ALA A 138 22.56 23.39 34.69
N PRO A 139 22.27 22.64 33.61
CA PRO A 139 22.97 21.40 33.31
C PRO A 139 24.42 21.65 32.87
N ASP A 140 25.31 20.73 33.21
CA ASP A 140 26.67 20.70 32.67
C ASP A 140 26.64 20.44 31.15
N ILE A 141 27.37 21.27 30.41
CA ILE A 141 27.58 21.19 28.95
C ILE A 141 29.07 21.11 28.58
N SER A 142 29.88 20.53 29.47
CA SER A 142 31.25 20.07 29.21
C SER A 142 31.39 19.23 27.93
N ILE A 143 30.34 18.48 27.56
CA ILE A 143 30.22 17.76 26.29
C ILE A 143 29.08 18.37 25.46
N PHE A 144 29.44 19.08 24.38
CA PHE A 144 28.53 19.75 23.46
C PHE A 144 28.78 19.30 22.02
N TYR A 145 27.72 19.06 21.25
CA TYR A 145 27.78 18.47 19.90
C TYR A 145 27.20 19.45 18.88
N GLY A 146 27.98 19.77 17.84
CA GLY A 146 27.50 20.56 16.70
C GLY A 146 27.07 22.00 17.02
N ARG A 147 26.00 22.46 16.35
CA ARG A 147 25.23 23.70 16.61
C ARG A 147 25.98 25.03 16.43
N LYS A 148 27.04 25.04 15.62
CA LYS A 148 27.88 26.25 15.43
C LYS A 148 27.13 27.38 14.72
N GLU A 149 26.29 27.06 13.73
CA GLU A 149 25.53 28.07 12.98
C GLU A 149 24.46 28.73 13.85
N GLU A 150 23.77 27.97 14.70
CA GLU A 150 22.79 28.50 15.65
C GLU A 150 23.46 29.35 16.74
N LEU A 151 24.61 28.93 17.27
CA LEU A 151 25.36 29.74 18.24
C LEU A 151 25.81 31.08 17.64
N VAL A 152 26.40 31.08 16.45
CA VAL A 152 26.80 32.32 15.74
C VAL A 152 25.58 33.21 15.47
N THR A 153 24.46 32.64 15.04
CA THR A 153 23.21 33.38 14.79
C THR A 153 22.67 34.03 16.07
N LEU A 154 22.67 33.30 17.19
CA LEU A 154 22.20 33.83 18.48
C LEU A 154 23.17 34.87 19.06
N GLN A 155 24.49 34.69 18.92
CA GLN A 155 25.48 35.68 19.31
C GLN A 155 25.31 36.99 18.52
N GLN A 156 25.07 36.90 17.21
CA GLN A 156 24.72 38.06 16.38
C GLN A 156 23.48 38.79 16.94
N TRP A 157 22.39 38.04 17.19
CA TRP A 157 21.13 38.63 17.63
C TRP A 157 21.22 39.29 19.02
N ILE A 158 21.97 38.70 19.95
CA ILE A 158 22.03 39.16 21.35
C ILE A 158 23.11 40.24 21.56
N VAL A 159 24.30 40.05 20.99
CA VAL A 159 25.45 40.94 21.23
C VAL A 159 25.39 42.13 20.28
N GLN A 160 25.27 41.90 18.97
CA GLN A 160 25.34 42.96 17.95
C GLN A 160 23.99 43.63 17.72
N ASP A 161 22.95 42.86 17.39
CA ASP A 161 21.62 43.39 17.07
C ASP A 161 20.83 43.84 18.33
N ARG A 162 21.32 43.48 19.53
CA ARG A 162 20.75 43.81 20.84
C ARG A 162 19.25 43.47 20.97
N CYS A 163 18.89 42.24 20.60
CA CYS A 163 17.56 41.70 20.89
C CYS A 163 17.26 41.74 22.40
N ARG A 164 16.03 42.11 22.75
CA ARG A 164 15.49 42.17 24.12
C ARG A 164 14.99 40.81 24.60
N LEU A 165 14.40 40.05 23.69
CA LEU A 165 13.81 38.74 23.98
C LEU A 165 14.06 37.79 22.80
N VAL A 166 14.74 36.67 23.06
CA VAL A 166 15.00 35.62 22.08
C VAL A 166 14.36 34.32 22.56
N THR A 167 13.45 33.76 21.76
CA THR A 167 12.77 32.49 22.08
C THR A 167 13.41 31.32 21.33
N LEU A 168 13.96 30.34 22.06
CA LEU A 168 14.42 29.08 21.48
C LEU A 168 13.27 28.07 21.48
N LEU A 169 12.89 27.61 20.29
CA LEU A 169 11.76 26.71 20.05
C LEU A 169 12.21 25.39 19.42
N GLY A 170 11.36 24.37 19.49
CA GLY A 170 11.60 23.05 18.90
C GLY A 170 11.17 21.90 19.81
N MET A 171 11.28 20.67 19.30
CA MET A 171 10.80 19.46 19.98
C MET A 171 11.47 19.21 21.36
N GLY A 172 10.84 18.39 22.20
CA GLY A 172 11.49 17.84 23.40
C GLY A 172 12.81 17.13 23.06
N GLY A 173 13.85 17.33 23.87
CA GLY A 173 15.17 16.71 23.65
C GLY A 173 16.07 17.35 22.58
N ILE A 174 15.56 18.30 21.78
CA ILE A 174 16.28 18.84 20.60
C ILE A 174 17.58 19.63 20.91
N GLY A 175 17.82 19.98 22.19
CA GLY A 175 19.03 20.66 22.66
C GLY A 175 18.87 22.11 23.14
N LYS A 176 17.64 22.66 23.20
CA LYS A 176 17.38 24.07 23.58
C LYS A 176 18.13 24.55 24.82
N THR A 177 18.01 23.83 25.94
CA THR A 177 18.69 24.16 27.21
C THR A 177 20.21 24.11 27.08
N SER A 178 20.75 23.15 26.33
CA SER A 178 22.19 23.05 26.10
C SER A 178 22.70 24.22 25.27
N VAL A 179 21.95 24.65 24.25
CA VAL A 179 22.29 25.82 23.41
C VAL A 179 22.20 27.11 24.22
N SER A 180 21.16 27.33 25.04
CA SER A 180 21.04 28.56 25.83
C SER A 180 22.15 28.70 26.88
N VAL A 181 22.52 27.63 27.58
CA VAL A 181 23.62 27.65 28.56
C VAL A 181 24.97 27.80 27.86
N LYS A 182 25.22 27.07 26.76
CA LYS A 182 26.49 27.15 26.01
C LYS A 182 26.73 28.53 25.42
N LEU A 183 25.71 29.11 24.80
CA LEU A 183 25.72 30.49 24.30
C LEU A 183 26.04 31.49 25.41
N ALA A 184 25.36 31.37 26.55
CA ALA A 184 25.52 32.28 27.67
C ALA A 184 26.93 32.26 28.27
N GLN A 185 27.62 31.11 28.24
CA GLN A 185 29.05 31.01 28.61
C GLN A 185 29.97 31.66 27.57
N GLU A 186 29.63 31.62 26.28
CA GLU A 186 30.45 32.20 25.20
C GLU A 186 30.32 33.72 25.13
N ILE A 187 29.15 34.29 25.45
CA ILE A 187 28.90 35.74 25.48
C ILE A 187 29.00 36.35 26.89
N GLN A 188 29.51 35.60 27.88
CA GLN A 188 29.45 36.01 29.29
C GLN A 188 30.16 37.34 29.58
N THR A 189 31.19 37.68 28.81
CA THR A 189 31.94 38.93 28.93
C THR A 189 31.19 40.16 28.41
N ASP A 190 30.10 39.97 27.65
CA ASP A 190 29.26 41.06 27.10
C ASP A 190 28.17 41.53 28.07
N PHE A 191 28.14 41.01 29.31
CA PHE A 191 27.11 41.26 30.32
C PHE A 191 27.70 41.49 31.71
N GLU A 192 27.04 42.35 32.49
CA GLU A 192 27.37 42.62 33.91
C GLU A 192 26.77 41.54 34.83
N TYR A 193 25.55 41.09 34.50
CA TYR A 193 24.79 40.10 35.28
C TYR A 193 24.24 39.01 34.38
N ILE A 194 24.38 37.75 34.80
CA ILE A 194 23.83 36.58 34.11
C ILE A 194 23.05 35.73 35.12
N ILE A 195 21.81 35.40 34.82
CA ILE A 195 20.98 34.58 35.71
C ILE A 195 20.17 33.54 34.93
N TRP A 196 20.28 32.29 35.36
CA TRP A 196 19.56 31.16 34.78
C TRP A 196 18.55 30.59 35.78
N ARG A 197 17.31 30.38 35.32
CA ARG A 197 16.22 29.81 36.12
C ARG A 197 15.42 28.79 35.32
N SER A 198 15.21 27.62 35.92
CA SER A 198 14.33 26.57 35.39
C SER A 198 12.90 26.83 35.81
N LEU A 199 11.97 26.80 34.84
CA LEU A 199 10.54 26.90 35.06
C LEU A 199 9.88 25.53 35.29
N ARG A 200 10.63 24.42 35.33
CA ARG A 200 10.05 23.06 35.52
C ARG A 200 9.17 22.94 36.76
N ASN A 201 9.59 23.60 37.84
CA ASN A 201 8.80 23.82 39.05
C ASN A 201 8.66 25.34 39.25
N ALA A 202 8.02 26.03 38.29
CA ALA A 202 7.91 27.48 38.29
C ALA A 202 7.25 27.98 39.59
N PRO A 203 7.88 28.90 40.34
CA PRO A 203 7.24 29.51 41.49
C PRO A 203 6.18 30.54 41.05
N PRO A 204 5.34 31.05 41.97
CA PRO A 204 4.53 32.24 41.70
C PRO A 204 5.40 33.39 41.20
N ILE A 205 4.90 34.17 40.24
CA ILE A 205 5.70 35.22 39.57
C ILE A 205 6.31 36.21 40.58
N GLN A 206 5.62 36.50 41.69
CA GLN A 206 6.08 37.40 42.75
C GLN A 206 7.38 36.91 43.40
N GLU A 207 7.54 35.61 43.59
CA GLU A 207 8.75 35.01 44.15
C GLU A 207 9.90 35.07 43.13
N LEU A 208 9.62 34.75 41.86
CA LEU A 208 10.60 34.88 40.78
C LEU A 208 11.08 36.34 40.63
N LEU A 209 10.17 37.30 40.56
CA LEU A 209 10.52 38.72 40.46
C LEU A 209 11.38 39.18 41.65
N THR A 210 11.01 38.80 42.88
CA THR A 210 11.79 39.12 44.08
C THR A 210 13.19 38.50 44.03
N ASN A 211 13.33 37.27 43.50
CA ASN A 211 14.62 36.60 43.32
C ASN A 211 15.49 37.25 42.21
N LEU A 212 14.88 37.70 41.11
CA LEU A 212 15.60 38.38 40.03
C LEU A 212 16.08 39.77 40.46
N ILE A 213 15.21 40.56 41.10
CA ILE A 213 15.53 41.91 41.54
C ILE A 213 16.58 41.89 42.67
N SER A 214 16.51 40.94 43.62
CA SER A 214 17.54 40.83 44.67
C SER A 214 18.91 40.41 44.14
N PHE A 215 18.98 39.68 43.02
CA PHE A 215 20.23 39.39 42.31
C PHE A 215 20.76 40.64 41.59
N PHE A 216 19.94 41.30 40.75
CA PHE A 216 20.37 42.48 39.99
C PHE A 216 20.68 43.71 40.86
N SER A 217 20.18 43.77 42.10
CA SER A 217 20.49 44.82 43.08
C SER A 217 21.70 44.51 43.98
N ASN A 218 22.48 43.45 43.71
CA ASN A 218 23.57 43.00 44.60
C ASN A 218 23.14 42.74 46.06
N GLN A 219 21.89 42.28 46.26
CA GLN A 219 21.27 42.10 47.58
C GLN A 219 21.16 43.41 48.40
N GLN A 220 21.16 44.58 47.76
CA GLN A 220 21.04 45.88 48.45
C GLN A 220 19.58 46.23 48.81
N GLU A 221 18.59 45.71 48.08
CA GLU A 221 17.17 45.85 48.45
C GLU A 221 16.77 44.85 49.54
N THR A 222 16.12 45.35 50.59
CA THR A 222 15.58 44.53 51.69
C THR A 222 14.12 44.16 51.45
N ILE A 223 13.58 43.23 52.25
CA ILE A 223 12.18 42.76 52.12
C ILE A 223 11.15 43.91 52.17
N ASN A 224 11.49 45.02 52.82
CA ASN A 224 10.61 46.19 52.95
C ASN A 224 10.65 47.14 51.74
N ASP A 225 11.61 46.99 50.83
CA ASP A 225 11.79 47.87 49.67
C ASP A 225 11.03 47.37 48.43
N PHE A 226 10.56 46.13 48.45
CA PHE A 226 9.81 45.52 47.34
C PHE A 226 8.37 46.04 47.24
N PRO A 227 7.92 46.51 46.07
CA PRO A 227 6.52 46.87 45.83
C PRO A 227 5.55 45.69 46.06
N GLU A 228 4.35 45.94 46.59
CA GLU A 228 3.35 44.87 46.80
C GLU A 228 2.75 44.34 45.49
N SER A 229 2.59 45.18 44.46
CA SER A 229 1.98 44.76 43.19
C SER A 229 2.99 44.16 42.21
N VAL A 230 2.54 43.14 41.47
CA VAL A 230 3.32 42.46 40.42
C VAL A 230 3.76 43.44 39.33
N GLU A 231 2.87 44.34 38.90
CA GLU A 231 3.16 45.37 37.90
C GLU A 231 4.30 46.31 38.34
N ALA A 232 4.32 46.73 39.61
CA ALA A 232 5.38 47.57 40.14
C ALA A 232 6.71 46.81 40.27
N LYS A 233 6.68 45.52 40.67
CA LYS A 233 7.88 44.66 40.63
C LYS A 233 8.41 44.45 39.20
N ILE A 234 7.54 44.28 38.21
CA ILE A 234 7.92 44.20 36.78
C ILE A 234 8.55 45.51 36.32
N SER A 235 8.01 46.67 36.72
CA SER A 235 8.62 47.97 36.40
C SER A 235 10.01 48.10 37.01
N LEU A 236 10.17 47.80 38.30
CA LEU A 236 11.45 47.86 39.01
C LEU A 236 12.50 46.95 38.37
N LEU A 237 12.13 45.70 38.05
CA LEU A 237 12.99 44.79 37.29
C LEU A 237 13.38 45.39 35.92
N THR A 238 12.45 46.03 35.22
CA THR A 238 12.71 46.67 33.92
C THR A 238 13.69 47.84 34.05
N ASP A 239 13.65 48.59 35.15
CA ASP A 239 14.61 49.66 35.43
C ASP A 239 16.02 49.12 35.67
N TYR A 240 16.17 47.99 36.37
CA TYR A 240 17.44 47.27 36.45
C TYR A 240 17.94 46.78 35.07
N LEU A 241 17.06 46.22 34.24
CA LEU A 241 17.39 45.79 32.86
C LEU A 241 17.81 46.97 31.93
N ARG A 242 17.44 48.22 32.28
CA ARG A 242 17.92 49.45 31.63
C ARG A 242 19.25 49.92 32.20
N ALA A 243 19.38 49.93 33.53
CA ALA A 243 20.55 50.47 34.22
C ALA A 243 21.82 49.66 33.91
N SER A 244 21.74 48.33 34.01
CA SER A 244 22.82 47.40 33.72
C SER A 244 22.50 46.50 32.53
N ARG A 245 23.53 45.93 31.91
CA ARG A 245 23.41 44.96 30.83
C ARG A 245 23.33 43.54 31.39
N CYS A 246 22.11 43.03 31.48
CA CYS A 246 21.78 41.73 32.08
C CYS A 246 21.38 40.67 31.04
N LEU A 247 21.70 39.40 31.31
CA LEU A 247 21.24 38.24 30.56
C LEU A 247 20.37 37.35 31.45
N LEU A 248 19.05 37.33 31.20
CA LEU A 248 18.08 36.50 31.90
C LEU A 248 17.75 35.26 31.08
N ILE A 249 17.89 34.05 31.63
CA ILE A 249 17.56 32.81 30.94
C ILE A 249 16.45 32.07 31.70
N LEU A 250 15.31 31.92 31.05
CA LEU A 250 14.14 31.20 31.56
C LEU A 250 13.97 29.90 30.76
N ASP A 251 14.21 28.75 31.41
CA ASP A 251 14.32 27.45 30.74
C ASP A 251 13.11 26.52 31.00
N ASN A 252 12.63 25.84 29.95
CA ASN A 252 11.43 24.99 29.91
C ASN A 252 10.10 25.75 30.17
N ALA A 253 9.89 26.89 29.52
CA ALA A 253 8.69 27.71 29.70
C ALA A 253 7.38 27.02 29.27
N GLU A 254 7.41 25.85 28.62
CA GLU A 254 6.19 25.06 28.37
C GLU A 254 5.48 24.58 29.64
N THR A 255 6.16 24.55 30.79
CA THR A 255 5.59 24.09 32.06
C THR A 255 4.56 25.05 32.65
N ILE A 256 4.69 26.36 32.40
CA ILE A 256 3.72 27.39 32.80
C ILE A 256 2.57 27.55 31.78
N LEU A 257 2.50 26.69 30.77
CA LEU A 257 1.50 26.71 29.70
C LEU A 257 0.49 25.56 29.83
N ARG A 258 -0.77 25.83 29.49
CA ARG A 258 -1.93 24.96 29.68
C ARG A 258 -1.85 23.71 28.81
N GLN A 259 -2.32 22.59 29.35
CA GLN A 259 -2.42 21.31 28.64
C GLN A 259 -3.84 21.09 28.12
N GLY A 260 -4.01 20.37 27.02
CA GLY A 260 -5.32 20.05 26.43
C GLY A 260 -5.98 21.18 25.64
N GLU A 261 -5.33 22.35 25.57
CA GLU A 261 -5.73 23.50 24.77
C GLU A 261 -4.65 23.88 23.74
N ARG A 262 -4.98 24.89 22.93
CA ARG A 262 -4.10 25.47 21.90
C ARG A 262 -2.77 25.94 22.47
N ALA A 263 -1.73 25.83 21.67
CA ALA A 263 -0.39 26.27 22.03
C ALA A 263 -0.33 27.71 22.58
N GLY A 264 0.50 27.90 23.61
CA GLY A 264 0.87 29.22 24.13
C GLY A 264 -0.03 29.82 25.22
N TYR A 265 -1.17 29.21 25.57
CA TYR A 265 -2.01 29.66 26.68
C TYR A 265 -1.35 29.36 28.03
N TYR A 266 -1.44 30.26 29.01
CA TYR A 266 -0.85 30.08 30.34
C TYR A 266 -1.72 29.18 31.22
N LEU A 267 -1.12 28.51 32.21
CA LEU A 267 -1.83 27.88 33.30
C LEU A 267 -2.53 28.93 34.17
N GLU A 268 -3.63 28.52 34.81
CA GLU A 268 -4.38 29.35 35.74
C GLU A 268 -3.51 29.70 36.96
N GLY A 269 -3.37 31.00 37.25
CA GLY A 269 -2.45 31.54 38.25
C GLY A 269 -1.03 31.83 37.74
N TYR A 270 -0.76 31.63 36.45
CA TYR A 270 0.54 31.91 35.80
C TYR A 270 0.45 32.96 34.67
N GLU A 271 -0.72 33.57 34.44
CA GLU A 271 -0.95 34.56 33.39
C GLU A 271 -0.05 35.80 33.49
N GLU A 272 0.38 36.13 34.71
CA GLU A 272 1.28 37.23 35.03
C GLU A 272 2.71 37.03 34.48
N TYR A 273 3.17 35.79 34.29
CA TYR A 273 4.40 35.52 33.51
C TYR A 273 4.29 36.09 32.10
N GLY A 274 3.09 36.01 31.50
CA GLY A 274 2.81 36.62 30.21
C GLY A 274 2.82 38.15 30.23
N GLN A 275 2.59 38.79 31.38
CA GLN A 275 2.73 40.24 31.53
C GLN A 275 4.22 40.62 31.57
N LEU A 276 5.04 39.91 32.36
CA LEU A 276 6.49 40.10 32.41
C LEU A 276 7.13 40.00 31.01
N LEU A 277 6.85 38.91 30.29
CA LEU A 277 7.41 38.68 28.95
C LEU A 277 6.98 39.76 27.93
N ARG A 278 5.73 40.26 28.03
CA ARG A 278 5.25 41.38 27.21
C ARG A 278 5.94 42.71 27.57
N CYS A 279 6.17 42.98 28.85
CA CYS A 279 6.86 44.18 29.30
C CYS A 279 8.32 44.22 28.79
N ILE A 280 9.05 43.10 28.92
CA ILE A 280 10.42 42.93 28.38
C ILE A 280 10.44 43.13 26.86
N ALA A 281 9.51 42.52 26.13
CA ALA A 281 9.41 42.69 24.68
C ALA A 281 9.18 44.16 24.28
N GLN A 282 8.23 44.83 24.92
CA GLN A 282 7.75 46.16 24.54
C GLN A 282 8.70 47.28 24.97
N THR A 283 9.26 47.23 26.18
CA THR A 283 10.02 48.33 26.77
C THR A 283 11.46 48.42 26.24
N PRO A 284 12.00 49.64 25.99
CA PRO A 284 13.41 49.80 25.68
C PRO A 284 14.29 49.50 26.90
N HIS A 285 15.27 48.62 26.72
CA HIS A 285 16.33 48.29 27.67
C HIS A 285 17.57 47.74 26.94
N GLN A 286 18.72 47.66 27.61
CA GLN A 286 19.99 47.18 27.01
C GLN A 286 20.29 45.70 27.29
N SER A 287 19.52 45.09 28.18
CA SER A 287 19.56 43.66 28.54
C SER A 287 18.90 42.73 27.51
N CYS A 288 19.11 41.42 27.65
CA CYS A 288 18.45 40.39 26.84
C CYS A 288 17.85 39.28 27.73
N THR A 289 16.68 38.78 27.35
CA THR A 289 16.06 37.57 27.92
C THR A 289 16.08 36.44 26.90
N ILE A 290 16.59 35.27 27.27
CA ILE A 290 16.47 34.03 26.50
C ILE A 290 15.36 33.18 27.13
N LEU A 291 14.37 32.80 26.33
CA LEU A 291 13.29 31.91 26.74
C LEU A 291 13.41 30.59 25.98
N THR A 292 13.55 29.45 26.67
CA THR A 292 13.45 28.14 26.00
C THR A 292 12.05 27.56 26.20
N SER A 293 11.43 27.06 25.14
CA SER A 293 10.10 26.44 25.22
C SER A 293 9.88 25.40 24.12
N ARG A 294 8.93 24.48 24.30
CA ARG A 294 8.40 23.63 23.21
C ARG A 294 7.37 24.36 22.35
N GLU A 295 6.65 25.31 22.92
CA GLU A 295 5.58 26.06 22.27
C GLU A 295 5.67 27.56 22.63
N LYS A 296 5.34 28.45 21.68
CA LYS A 296 5.54 29.90 21.87
C LYS A 296 4.48 30.48 22.83
N PRO A 297 4.86 31.17 23.92
CA PRO A 297 3.87 31.78 24.81
C PRO A 297 3.06 32.87 24.11
N ARG A 298 1.78 32.95 24.46
CA ARG A 298 0.84 33.89 23.83
C ARG A 298 1.18 35.33 24.19
N GLY A 299 1.06 36.22 23.19
CA GLY A 299 1.29 37.66 23.32
C GLY A 299 2.65 38.17 22.86
N LEU A 300 3.55 37.28 22.39
CA LEU A 300 4.88 37.68 21.89
C LEU A 300 4.95 37.91 20.38
N ALA A 301 4.13 37.21 19.59
CA ALA A 301 4.19 37.22 18.13
C ALA A 301 4.00 38.62 17.50
N SER A 302 3.30 39.54 18.16
CA SER A 302 3.08 40.92 17.70
C SER A 302 4.32 41.82 17.77
N TYR A 303 5.36 41.39 18.50
CA TYR A 303 6.62 42.14 18.66
C TYR A 303 7.77 41.53 17.85
N GLU A 304 7.53 40.40 17.20
CA GLU A 304 8.53 39.54 16.60
C GLU A 304 8.77 39.83 15.12
N GLY A 305 10.03 39.83 14.69
CA GLY A 305 10.37 39.99 13.28
C GLY A 305 11.88 40.02 13.03
N ILE A 306 12.28 39.78 11.78
CA ILE A 306 13.70 39.66 11.38
C ILE A 306 14.52 40.90 11.74
N ALA A 307 13.92 42.10 11.63
CA ALA A 307 14.54 43.38 12.00
C ALA A 307 14.07 43.93 13.37
N LEU A 308 13.31 43.16 14.14
CA LEU A 308 12.75 43.60 15.42
C LEU A 308 13.58 43.09 16.62
N PRO A 309 13.48 43.74 17.80
CA PRO A 309 14.21 43.36 18.99
C PRO A 309 13.68 42.08 19.67
N VAL A 310 12.58 41.49 19.17
CA VAL A 310 12.10 40.17 19.58
C VAL A 310 12.23 39.22 18.41
N ARG A 311 12.84 38.04 18.64
CA ARG A 311 13.06 37.01 17.62
C ARG A 311 12.85 35.62 18.20
N SER A 312 12.54 34.64 17.35
CA SER A 312 12.58 33.23 17.73
C SER A 312 13.47 32.44 16.81
N LEU A 313 14.18 31.46 17.36
CA LEU A 313 14.93 30.46 16.60
C LEU A 313 14.31 29.09 16.83
N HIS A 314 13.89 28.43 15.75
CA HIS A 314 13.50 27.02 15.80
C HIS A 314 14.73 26.14 15.60
N LEU A 315 15.03 25.30 16.59
CA LEU A 315 16.11 24.31 16.48
C LEU A 315 15.61 23.07 15.74
N ASN A 316 16.23 22.79 14.60
CA ASN A 316 16.01 21.57 13.80
C ASN A 316 16.80 20.38 14.39
N GLY A 317 16.75 19.21 13.74
CA GLY A 317 17.65 18.09 14.04
C GLY A 317 19.12 18.45 13.88
N LEU A 318 20.01 17.67 14.52
CA LEU A 318 21.43 17.67 14.18
C LEU A 318 21.65 17.11 12.77
N THR A 319 22.68 17.61 12.09
CA THR A 319 23.13 17.07 10.81
C THR A 319 23.74 15.67 10.99
N ALA A 320 23.90 14.93 9.88
CA ALA A 320 24.48 13.60 9.93
C ALA A 320 25.93 13.56 10.44
N ALA A 321 26.69 14.64 10.24
CA ALA A 321 28.05 14.76 10.76
C ALA A 321 28.05 14.90 12.30
N GLU A 322 27.19 15.77 12.84
CA GLU A 322 27.09 16.04 14.29
C GLU A 322 26.44 14.87 15.03
N GLY A 323 25.43 14.23 14.43
CA GLY A 323 24.78 13.04 15.00
C GLY A 323 25.72 11.83 15.12
N LYS A 324 26.71 11.72 14.24
CA LYS A 324 27.76 10.67 14.31
C LYS A 324 28.63 10.81 15.57
N GLU A 325 28.90 12.03 16.03
CA GLU A 325 29.66 12.27 17.26
C GLU A 325 28.93 11.72 18.49
N ILE A 326 27.59 11.78 18.52
CA ILE A 326 26.78 11.21 19.59
C ILE A 326 26.89 9.68 19.63
N PHE A 327 26.80 9.01 18.47
CA PHE A 327 26.96 7.55 18.41
C PHE A 327 28.36 7.11 18.85
N ALA A 328 29.41 7.82 18.39
CA ALA A 328 30.79 7.54 18.78
C ALA A 328 31.01 7.74 20.30
N ALA A 329 30.50 8.83 20.88
CA ALA A 329 30.59 9.09 22.31
C ALA A 329 29.76 8.13 23.18
N LYS A 330 28.79 7.43 22.58
CA LYS A 330 28.01 6.34 23.21
C LYS A 330 28.56 4.94 22.94
N GLY A 331 29.64 4.80 22.16
CA GLY A 331 30.27 3.53 21.84
C GLY A 331 29.56 2.70 20.78
N LEU A 332 28.54 3.24 20.09
CA LEU A 332 27.81 2.53 19.04
C LEU A 332 28.54 2.63 17.70
N PHE A 333 29.05 1.51 17.20
CA PHE A 333 29.74 1.40 15.91
C PHE A 333 28.82 0.80 14.85
N CYS A 334 28.48 1.58 13.82
CA CYS A 334 27.54 1.17 12.78
C CYS A 334 27.92 1.75 11.40
N SER A 335 27.44 1.11 10.34
CA SER A 335 27.72 1.53 8.96
C SER A 335 27.08 2.88 8.61
N ALA A 336 27.61 3.57 7.60
CA ALA A 336 27.07 4.87 7.15
C ALA A 336 25.56 4.81 6.81
N LEU A 337 25.10 3.70 6.20
CA LEU A 337 23.68 3.49 5.89
C LEU A 337 22.84 3.31 7.15
N GLN A 338 23.30 2.52 8.12
CA GLN A 338 22.62 2.35 9.41
C GLN A 338 22.55 3.66 10.19
N GLN A 339 23.64 4.45 10.20
CA GLN A 339 23.68 5.79 10.81
C GLN A 339 22.65 6.71 10.16
N GLN A 340 22.61 6.76 8.83
CA GLN A 340 21.65 7.56 8.08
C GLN A 340 20.21 7.16 8.40
N LEU A 341 19.88 5.86 8.40
CA LEU A 341 18.53 5.37 8.74
C LEU A 341 18.09 5.79 10.15
N LEU A 342 18.95 5.65 11.16
CA LEU A 342 18.64 6.09 12.53
C LEU A 342 18.47 7.63 12.59
N LEU A 343 19.34 8.39 11.93
CA LEU A 343 19.28 9.86 11.90
C LEU A 343 18.03 10.40 11.20
N GLU A 344 17.63 9.77 10.10
CA GLU A 344 16.41 10.10 9.36
C GLU A 344 15.16 9.76 10.19
N HIS A 345 15.14 8.61 10.88
CA HIS A 345 14.03 8.16 11.70
C HIS A 345 13.78 9.07 12.91
N TYR A 346 14.82 9.41 13.68
CA TYR A 346 14.71 10.31 14.84
C TYR A 346 14.93 11.80 14.51
N ARG A 347 14.98 12.16 13.21
CA ARG A 347 15.19 13.54 12.72
C ARG A 347 16.33 14.27 13.45
N GLY A 348 17.47 13.60 13.66
CA GLY A 348 18.64 14.18 14.32
C GLY A 348 18.43 14.64 15.78
N ASN A 349 17.38 14.20 16.49
CA ASN A 349 17.10 14.64 17.85
C ASN A 349 18.17 14.13 18.85
N PRO A 350 19.00 15.00 19.48
CA PRO A 350 20.14 14.58 20.29
C PRO A 350 19.79 13.66 21.45
N LEU A 351 18.63 13.86 22.09
CA LEU A 351 18.21 13.03 23.21
C LEU A 351 17.74 11.65 22.73
N ALA A 352 16.93 11.59 21.67
CA ALA A 352 16.49 10.33 21.08
C ALA A 352 17.67 9.49 20.59
N LEU A 353 18.65 10.11 19.91
CA LEU A 353 19.88 9.45 19.46
C LEU A 353 20.70 8.90 20.65
N LYS A 354 20.81 9.65 21.76
CA LYS A 354 21.49 9.19 22.98
C LYS A 354 20.79 8.02 23.66
N ILE A 355 19.44 8.03 23.72
CA ILE A 355 18.65 6.94 24.30
C ILE A 355 18.80 5.69 23.42
N VAL A 356 18.55 5.80 22.12
CA VAL A 356 18.64 4.67 21.16
C VAL A 356 20.05 4.09 21.11
N ALA A 357 21.09 4.91 21.10
CA ALA A 357 22.46 4.39 21.15
C ALA A 357 22.72 3.57 22.42
N THR A 358 22.17 4.00 23.56
CA THR A 358 22.26 3.26 24.84
C THR A 358 21.45 1.96 24.77
N ASN A 359 20.20 2.03 24.31
CA ASN A 359 19.32 0.86 24.23
C ASN A 359 19.81 -0.20 23.24
N ILE A 360 20.38 0.18 22.09
CA ILE A 360 20.99 -0.77 21.15
C ILE A 360 22.21 -1.44 21.79
N GLN A 361 23.02 -0.68 22.55
CA GLN A 361 24.19 -1.21 23.24
C GLN A 361 23.82 -2.16 24.39
N GLU A 362 22.71 -1.91 25.10
CA GLU A 362 22.26 -2.69 26.27
C GLU A 362 21.36 -3.89 25.93
N LEU A 363 20.52 -3.80 24.88
CA LEU A 363 19.54 -4.85 24.54
C LEU A 363 19.92 -5.70 23.33
N PHE A 364 20.81 -5.20 22.47
CA PHE A 364 21.21 -5.85 21.21
C PHE A 364 22.74 -6.00 21.09
N ASP A 365 23.49 -5.82 22.19
CA ASP A 365 24.96 -5.85 22.24
C ASP A 365 25.68 -4.95 21.20
N GLY A 366 24.98 -3.93 20.70
CA GLY A 366 25.46 -3.04 19.63
C GLY A 366 24.99 -3.39 18.20
N ASP A 367 24.27 -4.50 17.97
CA ASP A 367 23.80 -4.89 16.64
C ASP A 367 22.57 -4.07 16.19
N VAL A 368 22.86 -2.99 15.46
CA VAL A 368 21.85 -2.14 14.80
C VAL A 368 21.01 -2.92 13.78
N THR A 369 21.53 -3.99 13.19
CA THR A 369 20.81 -4.81 12.20
C THR A 369 19.69 -5.60 12.87
N GLN A 370 19.98 -6.25 14.00
CA GLN A 370 19.00 -6.97 14.79
C GLN A 370 17.93 -6.03 15.36
N PHE A 371 18.31 -4.82 15.77
CA PHE A 371 17.40 -3.77 16.20
C PHE A 371 16.45 -3.34 15.07
N LEU A 372 16.98 -2.91 13.92
CA LEU A 372 16.18 -2.49 12.76
C LEU A 372 15.25 -3.61 12.24
N ALA A 373 15.64 -4.88 12.43
CA ALA A 373 14.81 -6.03 12.07
C ALA A 373 13.59 -6.24 12.99
N GLN A 374 13.56 -5.71 14.22
CA GLN A 374 12.38 -5.80 15.10
C GLN A 374 11.22 -4.92 14.60
N GLY A 375 11.51 -3.83 13.89
CA GLY A 375 10.50 -2.91 13.37
C GLY A 375 9.82 -2.01 14.42
N THR A 376 10.28 -2.03 15.67
CA THR A 376 9.83 -1.15 16.76
C THR A 376 10.98 -0.25 17.20
N ALA A 377 10.99 0.98 16.69
CA ALA A 377 12.03 1.97 16.94
C ALA A 377 11.70 2.92 18.10
N VAL A 378 10.42 3.01 18.50
CA VAL A 378 9.98 3.85 19.62
C VAL A 378 9.64 3.00 20.85
N PHE A 379 10.52 2.98 21.85
CA PHE A 379 10.35 2.27 23.12
C PHE A 379 11.12 2.96 24.26
N GLY A 380 10.79 2.61 25.51
CA GLY A 380 11.41 3.20 26.71
C GLY A 380 11.22 4.71 26.79
N ASP A 381 12.24 5.45 27.26
CA ASP A 381 12.18 6.90 27.51
C ASP A 381 11.71 7.75 26.32
N ILE A 382 11.89 7.30 25.07
CA ILE A 382 11.39 8.01 23.87
C ILE A 382 9.86 7.94 23.81
N TRP A 383 9.28 6.80 24.17
CA TRP A 383 7.83 6.60 24.26
C TRP A 383 7.21 7.54 25.29
N ASP A 384 7.80 7.60 26.49
CA ASP A 384 7.33 8.48 27.57
C ASP A 384 7.41 9.97 27.19
N LEU A 385 8.47 10.37 26.49
CA LEU A 385 8.63 11.75 25.99
C LEU A 385 7.55 12.11 24.96
N LEU A 386 7.25 11.19 24.02
CA LEU A 386 6.17 11.39 23.04
C LEU A 386 4.78 11.36 23.69
N ALA A 387 4.55 10.47 24.66
CA ALA A 387 3.30 10.41 25.42
C ALA A 387 3.02 11.70 26.19
N GLN A 388 4.04 12.28 26.84
CA GLN A 388 3.94 13.59 27.49
C GLN A 388 3.63 14.74 26.51
N GLN A 389 3.95 14.62 25.22
CA GLN A 389 3.53 15.59 24.21
C GLN A 389 2.13 15.34 23.71
N PHE A 390 1.78 14.08 23.45
CA PHE A 390 0.46 13.70 22.95
C PHE A 390 -0.66 14.04 23.95
N MET A 391 -0.45 13.81 25.25
CA MET A 391 -1.41 14.16 26.30
C MET A 391 -1.67 15.68 26.44
N ARG A 392 -0.80 16.54 25.90
CA ARG A 392 -1.00 18.00 25.92
C ARG A 392 -1.86 18.50 24.74
N LEU A 393 -2.14 17.64 23.76
CA LEU A 393 -2.94 17.98 22.59
C LEU A 393 -4.43 18.07 22.92
N SER A 394 -5.10 19.07 22.36
CA SER A 394 -6.55 19.14 22.31
C SER A 394 -7.14 18.05 21.40
N ILE A 395 -8.46 17.80 21.52
CA ILE A 395 -9.15 16.73 20.77
C ILE A 395 -8.97 16.91 19.25
N ALA A 396 -9.12 18.13 18.72
CA ALA A 396 -8.94 18.43 17.30
C ALA A 396 -7.48 18.20 16.83
N GLU A 397 -6.48 18.52 17.66
CA GLU A 397 -5.09 18.21 17.37
C GLU A 397 -4.84 16.69 17.34
N GLN A 398 -5.40 15.93 18.29
CA GLN A 398 -5.27 14.46 18.32
C GLN A 398 -5.92 13.80 17.09
N GLN A 399 -7.11 14.24 16.69
CA GLN A 399 -7.77 13.76 15.46
C GLN A 399 -6.92 14.00 14.21
N ILE A 400 -6.35 15.21 14.06
CA ILE A 400 -5.44 15.51 12.94
C ILE A 400 -4.19 14.63 12.99
N MET A 401 -3.64 14.36 14.18
CA MET A 401 -2.50 13.46 14.31
C MET A 401 -2.84 12.02 13.88
N TYR A 402 -4.01 11.49 14.24
CA TYR A 402 -4.45 10.19 13.75
C TYR A 402 -4.63 10.17 12.23
N TRP A 403 -5.27 11.19 11.64
CA TRP A 403 -5.43 11.26 10.17
C TRP A 403 -4.12 11.40 9.39
N LEU A 404 -3.13 12.12 9.93
CA LEU A 404 -1.79 12.18 9.32
C LEU A 404 -1.07 10.82 9.39
N ALA A 405 -1.26 10.05 10.48
CA ALA A 405 -0.73 8.70 10.59
C ALA A 405 -1.44 7.69 9.67
N ILE A 406 -2.76 7.80 9.50
CA ILE A 406 -3.57 6.95 8.61
C ILE A 406 -3.22 7.18 7.14
N ASN A 407 -3.03 8.43 6.71
CA ASN A 407 -2.75 8.75 5.31
C ASN A 407 -1.34 8.35 4.84
N ARG A 408 -0.36 8.19 5.75
CA ARG A 408 1.02 7.71 5.50
C ARG A 408 1.90 8.51 4.51
N GLU A 409 1.35 9.46 3.77
CA GLU A 409 2.07 10.40 2.91
C GLU A 409 1.66 11.86 3.19
N PRO A 410 2.41 12.87 2.70
CA PRO A 410 2.06 14.27 2.96
C PRO A 410 0.77 14.70 2.25
N ILE A 411 -0.25 15.06 3.03
CA ILE A 411 -1.60 15.41 2.54
C ILE A 411 -1.87 16.92 2.55
N THR A 412 -2.77 17.37 1.69
CA THR A 412 -3.26 18.75 1.65
C THR A 412 -4.35 19.02 2.69
N LEU A 413 -4.60 20.31 2.96
CA LEU A 413 -5.71 20.75 3.82
C LEU A 413 -7.08 20.30 3.31
N THR A 414 -7.27 20.16 2.00
CA THR A 414 -8.55 19.76 1.40
C THR A 414 -8.85 18.30 1.64
N GLU A 415 -7.86 17.42 1.45
CA GLU A 415 -7.98 15.98 1.71
C GLU A 415 -8.21 15.72 3.20
N LEU A 416 -7.44 16.38 4.08
CA LEU A 416 -7.61 16.25 5.54
C LEU A 416 -9.02 16.67 6.01
N LYS A 417 -9.61 17.72 5.41
CA LYS A 417 -10.97 18.17 5.73
C LYS A 417 -12.07 17.22 5.27
N GLN A 418 -11.82 16.39 4.25
CA GLN A 418 -12.78 15.39 3.78
C GLN A 418 -12.76 14.13 4.66
N ASP A 419 -11.64 13.86 5.34
CA ASP A 419 -11.47 12.70 6.21
C ASP A 419 -12.11 12.89 7.61
N ILE A 420 -11.96 14.08 8.22
CA ILE A 420 -12.25 14.30 9.66
C ILE A 420 -13.74 14.20 10.01
N LEU A 421 -14.05 13.34 11.00
CA LEU A 421 -15.33 13.26 11.68
C LEU A 421 -15.18 13.46 13.21
N PRO A 422 -16.15 14.10 13.89
CA PRO A 422 -17.24 14.90 13.31
C PRO A 422 -16.68 16.12 12.54
N LEU A 423 -17.50 16.73 11.67
CA LEU A 423 -17.09 17.88 10.87
C LEU A 423 -16.76 19.10 11.76
N ILE A 424 -15.47 19.30 12.04
CA ILE A 424 -14.95 20.49 12.71
C ILE A 424 -14.80 21.66 11.74
N SER A 425 -14.84 22.89 12.27
CA SER A 425 -14.88 24.08 11.41
C SER A 425 -13.58 24.25 10.61
N PRO A 426 -13.63 24.80 9.37
CA PRO A 426 -12.43 25.06 8.56
C PRO A 426 -11.36 25.92 9.26
N ARG A 427 -11.80 26.76 10.22
CA ARG A 427 -10.98 27.59 11.08
C ARG A 427 -10.28 26.77 12.15
N GLU A 428 -10.99 25.88 12.82
CA GLU A 428 -10.47 25.00 13.87
C GLU A 428 -9.41 24.03 13.34
N VAL A 429 -9.60 23.46 12.13
CA VAL A 429 -8.57 22.65 11.46
C VAL A 429 -7.28 23.46 11.25
N LEU A 430 -7.40 24.73 10.83
CA LEU A 430 -6.24 25.61 10.62
C LEU A 430 -5.55 25.96 11.94
N GLU A 431 -6.32 26.31 12.98
CA GLU A 431 -5.80 26.65 14.31
C GLU A 431 -5.12 25.43 14.98
N ALA A 432 -5.63 24.22 14.77
CA ALA A 432 -5.02 22.97 15.24
C ALA A 432 -3.76 22.59 14.45
N LEU A 433 -3.75 22.73 13.11
CA LEU A 433 -2.53 22.56 12.30
C LEU A 433 -1.44 23.57 12.68
N GLU A 434 -1.81 24.82 12.94
CA GLU A 434 -0.87 25.85 13.42
C GLU A 434 -0.29 25.46 14.79
N SER A 435 -1.14 25.06 15.74
CA SER A 435 -0.73 24.60 17.08
C SER A 435 0.21 23.39 17.02
N LEU A 436 -0.10 22.39 16.20
CA LEU A 436 0.77 21.22 15.95
C LEU A 436 2.11 21.59 15.30
N GLN A 437 2.11 22.55 14.37
CA GLN A 437 3.34 23.05 13.75
C GLN A 437 4.19 23.83 14.77
N GLN A 438 3.58 24.68 15.60
CA GLN A 438 4.27 25.41 16.67
C GLN A 438 4.90 24.44 17.69
N ARG A 439 4.22 23.32 18.01
CA ARG A 439 4.72 22.22 18.85
C ARG A 439 5.77 21.33 18.16
N SER A 440 6.10 21.57 16.90
CA SER A 440 7.05 20.79 16.09
C SER A 440 6.70 19.30 15.96
N LEU A 441 5.40 18.95 15.99
CA LEU A 441 4.91 17.57 15.88
C LEU A 441 4.54 17.17 14.44
N ILE A 442 4.38 18.16 13.56
CA ILE A 442 4.11 17.98 12.13
C ILE A 442 5.09 18.79 11.28
N GLU A 443 5.39 18.29 10.09
CA GLU A 443 6.27 18.91 9.11
C GLU A 443 5.47 19.38 7.89
N LYS A 444 5.90 20.49 7.28
CA LYS A 444 5.44 20.89 5.93
C LYS A 444 6.38 20.25 4.91
N ALA A 445 5.85 19.35 4.09
CA ALA A 445 6.64 18.73 3.03
C ALA A 445 6.95 19.75 1.92
N ALA A 446 8.16 19.69 1.37
CA ALA A 446 8.54 20.51 0.22
C ALA A 446 7.64 20.20 -0.99
N PRO A 447 7.21 21.21 -1.76
CA PRO A 447 6.37 20.98 -2.94
C PRO A 447 7.18 20.26 -4.02
N ILE A 448 6.80 19.00 -4.29
CA ILE A 448 7.41 18.16 -5.34
C ILE A 448 7.04 18.67 -6.75
N THR A 449 5.98 19.47 -6.86
CA THR A 449 5.51 20.08 -8.11
C THR A 449 5.29 21.59 -7.96
N LEU A 450 5.33 22.32 -9.08
CA LEU A 450 5.14 23.79 -9.16
C LEU A 450 3.79 24.32 -8.63
N LYS A 451 2.90 23.47 -8.13
CA LYS A 451 1.65 23.89 -7.46
C LYS A 451 1.94 24.14 -5.98
N ASN A 452 1.91 25.41 -5.58
CA ASN A 452 2.17 25.92 -4.22
C ASN A 452 1.10 25.52 -3.16
N THR A 453 0.71 24.26 -3.08
CA THR A 453 -0.19 23.76 -2.02
C THR A 453 0.62 23.15 -0.88
N ALA A 454 0.45 23.71 0.33
CA ALA A 454 1.10 23.19 1.52
C ALA A 454 0.60 21.77 1.84
N ARG A 455 1.54 20.83 1.99
CA ARG A 455 1.29 19.45 2.40
C ARG A 455 1.86 19.20 3.80
N PHE A 456 1.12 18.46 4.62
CA PHE A 456 1.43 18.21 6.02
C PHE A 456 1.70 16.72 6.25
N THR A 457 2.68 16.41 7.10
CA THR A 457 3.02 15.03 7.49
C THR A 457 3.60 14.98 8.90
N GLN A 458 3.89 13.79 9.42
CA GLN A 458 4.54 13.57 10.72
C GLN A 458 5.98 13.08 10.55
N GLN A 459 6.78 13.31 11.59
CA GLN A 459 8.11 12.69 11.70
C GLN A 459 7.98 11.16 11.90
N PRO A 460 8.91 10.33 11.41
CA PRO A 460 8.77 8.87 11.46
C PRO A 460 8.50 8.32 12.88
N ALA A 461 9.30 8.70 13.87
CA ALA A 461 9.10 8.29 15.26
C ALA A 461 7.77 8.78 15.86
N VAL A 462 7.30 9.98 15.48
CA VAL A 462 5.98 10.49 15.93
C VAL A 462 4.86 9.68 15.29
N MET A 463 4.98 9.36 13.99
CA MET A 463 3.99 8.58 13.28
C MET A 463 3.89 7.14 13.81
N GLU A 464 5.02 6.52 14.18
CA GLU A 464 5.06 5.20 14.82
C GLU A 464 4.32 5.22 16.16
N TYR A 465 4.65 6.17 17.05
CA TYR A 465 3.96 6.35 18.34
C TYR A 465 2.45 6.57 18.17
N VAL A 466 2.04 7.50 17.28
CA VAL A 466 0.62 7.81 17.05
C VAL A 466 -0.12 6.62 16.44
N THR A 467 0.55 5.81 15.62
CA THR A 467 -0.01 4.57 15.06
C THR A 467 -0.33 3.56 16.15
N ASP A 468 0.61 3.28 17.06
CA ASP A 468 0.35 2.29 18.11
C ASP A 468 -0.66 2.80 19.14
N GLN A 469 -0.67 4.11 19.46
CA GLN A 469 -1.76 4.71 20.26
C GLN A 469 -3.12 4.54 19.59
N PHE A 470 -3.23 4.82 18.29
CA PHE A 470 -4.46 4.63 17.51
C PHE A 470 -4.95 3.18 17.56
N VAL A 471 -4.05 2.23 17.27
CA VAL A 471 -4.34 0.79 17.29
C VAL A 471 -4.72 0.31 18.69
N THR A 472 -4.01 0.77 19.73
CA THR A 472 -4.27 0.39 21.13
C THR A 472 -5.63 0.93 21.59
N THR A 473 -5.95 2.19 21.29
CA THR A 473 -7.24 2.79 21.63
C THR A 473 -8.37 2.06 20.92
N ILE A 474 -8.28 1.81 19.61
CA ILE A 474 -9.32 1.06 18.88
C ILE A 474 -9.46 -0.38 19.40
N CYS A 475 -8.36 -1.05 19.74
CA CYS A 475 -8.42 -2.39 20.35
C CYS A 475 -9.20 -2.36 21.68
N ASN A 476 -9.01 -1.32 22.49
CA ASN A 476 -9.76 -1.12 23.73
C ASN A 476 -11.24 -0.81 23.45
N GLU A 477 -11.54 0.13 22.54
CA GLU A 477 -12.91 0.49 22.15
C GLU A 477 -13.72 -0.70 21.62
N ILE A 478 -13.13 -1.51 20.73
CA ILE A 478 -13.75 -2.75 20.26
C ILE A 478 -14.01 -3.67 21.45
N THR A 479 -13.05 -3.85 22.36
CA THR A 479 -13.18 -4.74 23.52
C THR A 479 -14.26 -4.25 24.51
N THR A 480 -14.42 -2.94 24.70
CA THR A 480 -15.41 -2.33 25.61
C THR A 480 -16.78 -2.05 24.98
N LEU A 481 -16.89 -2.12 23.64
CA LEU A 481 -18.04 -1.69 22.84
C LEU A 481 -18.34 -0.17 22.92
N ASP A 482 -17.33 0.65 23.20
CA ASP A 482 -17.43 2.13 23.24
C ASP A 482 -16.68 2.74 22.04
N ILE A 483 -17.32 2.72 20.87
CA ILE A 483 -16.68 2.89 19.56
C ILE A 483 -16.69 4.34 19.03
N ASN A 484 -15.84 5.19 19.60
CA ASN A 484 -15.73 6.60 19.21
C ASN A 484 -14.68 6.83 18.12
N LEU A 485 -13.43 6.41 18.36
CA LEU A 485 -12.32 6.50 17.41
C LEU A 485 -12.53 5.52 16.24
N PHE A 486 -13.04 4.33 16.53
CA PHE A 486 -13.39 3.30 15.54
C PHE A 486 -14.52 3.72 14.59
N ASN A 487 -15.39 4.67 14.97
CA ASN A 487 -16.38 5.25 14.07
C ASN A 487 -15.89 6.52 13.36
N SER A 488 -15.05 7.33 14.00
CA SER A 488 -14.59 8.62 13.45
C SER A 488 -13.38 8.53 12.52
N HIS A 489 -12.67 7.40 12.47
CA HIS A 489 -11.46 7.23 11.67
C HIS A 489 -11.48 5.92 10.85
N ALA A 490 -10.94 5.97 9.63
CA ALA A 490 -10.82 4.81 8.76
C ALA A 490 -9.54 3.99 9.08
N LEU A 491 -9.68 2.67 9.24
CA LEU A 491 -8.52 1.76 9.34
C LEU A 491 -7.79 1.59 8.00
N ILE A 492 -8.55 1.63 6.90
CA ILE A 492 -8.09 1.58 5.51
C ILE A 492 -8.85 2.66 4.74
N LYS A 493 -8.18 3.41 3.87
CA LYS A 493 -8.85 4.27 2.88
C LYS A 493 -8.93 3.55 1.53
N ALA A 494 -10.06 2.92 1.24
CA ALA A 494 -10.24 2.02 0.09
C ALA A 494 -9.82 2.61 -1.27
N GLN A 495 -9.99 3.92 -1.46
CA GLN A 495 -9.67 4.58 -2.74
C GLN A 495 -8.22 5.06 -2.90
N THR A 496 -7.38 5.01 -1.84
CA THR A 496 -5.97 5.44 -1.92
C THR A 496 -5.12 4.54 -2.82
N LYS A 497 -3.86 4.95 -3.06
CA LYS A 497 -2.89 4.20 -3.85
C LYS A 497 -2.56 2.86 -3.18
N ASP A 498 -2.26 1.83 -3.97
CA ASP A 498 -2.11 0.47 -3.44
C ASP A 498 -0.99 0.36 -2.39
N TYR A 499 0.18 0.97 -2.62
CA TYR A 499 1.28 0.94 -1.64
C TYR A 499 0.94 1.61 -0.30
N ILE A 500 0.00 2.58 -0.29
CA ILE A 500 -0.50 3.22 0.94
C ILE A 500 -1.43 2.25 1.65
N ARG A 501 -2.32 1.60 0.89
CA ARG A 501 -3.27 0.60 1.43
C ARG A 501 -2.54 -0.59 2.04
N ASP A 502 -1.48 -1.08 1.39
CA ASP A 502 -0.62 -2.15 1.91
C ASP A 502 0.10 -1.70 3.19
N ALA A 503 0.53 -0.43 3.27
CA ALA A 503 1.09 0.14 4.50
C ALA A 503 0.03 0.30 5.61
N GLN A 504 -1.20 0.71 5.30
CA GLN A 504 -2.32 0.75 6.24
C GLN A 504 -2.63 -0.66 6.78
N ALA A 505 -2.73 -1.66 5.90
CA ALA A 505 -2.92 -3.04 6.28
C ALA A 505 -1.78 -3.55 7.18
N ARG A 506 -0.52 -3.28 6.83
CA ARG A 506 0.67 -3.73 7.58
C ARG A 506 0.86 -3.05 8.93
N PHE A 507 0.60 -1.73 9.03
CA PHE A 507 0.92 -0.93 10.23
C PHE A 507 -0.28 -0.59 11.09
N ILE A 508 -1.52 -0.78 10.61
CA ILE A 508 -2.75 -0.50 11.38
C ILE A 508 -3.56 -1.78 11.57
N VAL A 509 -3.97 -2.42 10.47
CA VAL A 509 -4.93 -3.54 10.53
C VAL A 509 -4.31 -4.81 11.11
N GLN A 510 -3.12 -5.20 10.64
CA GLN A 510 -2.43 -6.39 11.16
C GLN A 510 -2.10 -6.25 12.66
N PRO A 511 -1.48 -5.16 13.16
CA PRO A 511 -1.25 -4.98 14.59
C PRO A 511 -2.53 -4.93 15.43
N LEU A 512 -3.62 -4.36 14.90
CA LEU A 512 -4.93 -4.39 15.55
C LEU A 512 -5.48 -5.82 15.66
N VAL A 513 -5.40 -6.60 14.57
CA VAL A 513 -5.79 -8.01 14.57
C VAL A 513 -4.92 -8.82 15.54
N ASP A 514 -3.62 -8.57 15.63
CA ASP A 514 -2.72 -9.26 16.56
C ASP A 514 -3.06 -8.93 18.02
N LYS A 515 -3.37 -7.66 18.36
CA LYS A 515 -3.82 -7.28 19.71
C LYS A 515 -5.22 -7.85 20.03
N LEU A 516 -6.15 -7.85 19.08
CA LEU A 516 -7.46 -8.50 19.26
C LEU A 516 -7.32 -10.02 19.43
N LEU A 517 -6.43 -10.69 18.70
CA LEU A 517 -6.15 -12.12 18.88
C LEU A 517 -5.52 -12.41 20.24
N ALA A 518 -4.66 -11.54 20.76
CA ALA A 518 -4.15 -11.66 22.13
C ALA A 518 -5.27 -11.58 23.19
N SER A 519 -6.22 -10.65 23.02
CA SER A 519 -7.36 -10.47 23.94
C SER A 519 -8.41 -11.58 23.85
N PHE A 520 -8.87 -11.92 22.64
CA PHE A 520 -9.98 -12.86 22.41
C PHE A 520 -9.54 -14.33 22.25
N ARG A 521 -8.24 -14.56 22.02
CA ARG A 521 -7.55 -15.86 21.81
C ARG A 521 -7.84 -16.61 20.51
N ASN A 522 -8.95 -16.33 19.82
CA ASN A 522 -9.21 -16.90 18.50
C ASN A 522 -9.99 -15.94 17.60
N LYS A 523 -9.89 -16.16 16.29
CA LYS A 523 -10.58 -15.39 15.24
C LYS A 523 -12.11 -15.38 15.45
N LYS A 524 -12.71 -16.54 15.74
CA LYS A 524 -14.18 -16.67 15.84
C LYS A 524 -14.80 -15.76 16.91
N ARG A 525 -14.14 -15.57 18.05
CA ARG A 525 -14.61 -14.66 19.09
C ARG A 525 -14.50 -13.19 18.70
N ILE A 526 -13.57 -12.83 17.81
CA ILE A 526 -13.50 -11.49 17.23
C ILE A 526 -14.68 -11.30 16.30
N GLU A 527 -14.99 -12.26 15.42
CA GLU A 527 -16.18 -12.26 14.55
C GLU A 527 -17.48 -12.10 15.37
N GLU A 528 -17.69 -12.98 16.37
CA GLU A 528 -18.84 -12.95 17.30
C GLU A 528 -18.95 -11.65 18.11
N HIS A 529 -17.89 -10.86 18.22
CA HIS A 529 -17.85 -9.60 18.97
C HIS A 529 -18.03 -8.38 18.05
N LEU A 530 -17.49 -8.41 16.84
CA LEU A 530 -17.76 -7.42 15.78
C LEU A 530 -19.23 -7.47 15.34
N ASP A 531 -19.82 -8.66 15.24
CA ASP A 531 -21.24 -8.84 14.92
C ASP A 531 -22.17 -8.16 15.95
N ARG A 532 -21.79 -8.15 17.23
CA ARG A 532 -22.54 -7.44 18.30
C ARG A 532 -22.50 -5.92 18.19
N ILE A 533 -21.57 -5.36 17.43
CA ILE A 533 -21.48 -3.91 17.19
C ILE A 533 -22.53 -3.50 16.13
N LEU A 534 -22.84 -4.36 15.16
CA LEU A 534 -23.73 -4.03 14.03
C LEU A 534 -25.12 -3.51 14.46
N PRO A 535 -25.83 -4.10 15.45
CA PRO A 535 -27.12 -3.57 15.92
C PRO A 535 -27.01 -2.18 16.55
N GLN A 536 -25.90 -1.86 17.21
CA GLN A 536 -25.68 -0.53 17.81
C GLN A 536 -25.52 0.54 16.73
N LEU A 537 -24.85 0.18 15.62
CA LEU A 537 -24.65 1.07 14.48
C LEU A 537 -25.95 1.44 13.77
N ARG A 538 -26.89 0.50 13.60
CA ARG A 538 -28.20 0.82 12.96
C ARG A 538 -29.08 1.75 13.80
N THR A 539 -28.98 1.66 15.13
CA THR A 539 -29.69 2.60 16.01
C THR A 539 -29.03 3.98 16.09
N SER A 540 -27.83 4.14 15.54
CA SER A 540 -27.08 5.39 15.52
C SER A 540 -27.28 6.11 14.18
N LEU A 541 -27.86 7.31 14.23
CA LEU A 541 -27.94 8.22 13.08
C LEU A 541 -26.58 8.86 12.71
N ALA A 542 -25.48 8.48 13.38
CA ALA A 542 -24.17 9.09 13.18
C ALA A 542 -23.40 8.41 12.03
N SER A 543 -23.28 9.12 10.90
CA SER A 543 -22.41 8.70 9.79
C SER A 543 -20.96 8.50 10.24
N GLY A 544 -20.30 7.49 9.68
CA GLY A 544 -18.93 7.16 10.05
C GLY A 544 -18.34 5.93 9.35
N TYR A 545 -17.14 5.57 9.79
CA TYR A 545 -16.30 4.53 9.21
C TYR A 545 -16.48 3.16 9.84
N SER A 546 -17.24 3.04 10.94
CA SER A 546 -17.37 1.79 11.72
C SER A 546 -17.82 0.59 10.89
N GLY A 547 -18.88 0.72 10.07
CA GLY A 547 -19.36 -0.38 9.21
C GLY A 547 -18.30 -0.84 8.19
N GLY A 548 -17.59 0.11 7.57
CA GLY A 548 -16.48 -0.19 6.65
C GLY A 548 -15.26 -0.77 7.35
N ASN A 549 -14.94 -0.31 8.57
CA ASN A 549 -13.87 -0.85 9.41
C ASN A 549 -14.16 -2.29 9.85
N ILE A 550 -15.41 -2.63 10.18
CA ILE A 550 -15.83 -4.01 10.47
C ILE A 550 -15.61 -4.89 9.23
N LEU A 551 -16.07 -4.48 8.05
CA LEU A 551 -15.85 -5.24 6.81
C LEU A 551 -14.35 -5.41 6.51
N ASN A 552 -13.55 -4.34 6.61
CA ASN A 552 -12.11 -4.38 6.40
C ASN A 552 -11.41 -5.38 7.37
N LEU A 553 -11.83 -5.42 8.64
CA LEU A 553 -11.32 -6.39 9.62
C LEU A 553 -11.75 -7.83 9.31
N LEU A 554 -13.03 -8.07 9.01
CA LEU A 554 -13.54 -9.40 8.67
C LEU A 554 -12.88 -9.95 7.38
N ILE A 555 -12.66 -9.10 6.38
CA ILE A 555 -11.91 -9.47 5.15
C ILE A 555 -10.47 -9.82 5.47
N HIS A 556 -9.78 -9.02 6.29
CA HIS A 556 -8.38 -9.29 6.69
C HIS A 556 -8.26 -10.57 7.53
N LEU A 557 -9.27 -10.86 8.38
CA LEU A 557 -9.39 -12.12 9.10
C LEU A 557 -9.70 -13.31 8.18
N GLN A 558 -10.12 -13.10 6.93
CA GLN A 558 -10.64 -14.11 5.99
C GLN A 558 -11.94 -14.76 6.47
N THR A 559 -12.86 -13.97 7.02
CA THR A 559 -14.20 -14.41 7.45
C THR A 559 -15.11 -14.59 6.23
N ASP A 560 -16.02 -15.56 6.29
CA ASP A 560 -17.11 -15.66 5.33
C ASP A 560 -18.15 -14.59 5.66
N LEU A 561 -18.34 -13.63 4.75
CA LEU A 561 -19.28 -12.53 4.90
C LEU A 561 -20.69 -12.89 4.43
N SER A 562 -20.91 -14.10 3.89
CA SER A 562 -22.20 -14.49 3.34
C SER A 562 -23.32 -14.34 4.36
N HIS A 563 -24.44 -13.76 3.95
CA HIS A 563 -25.60 -13.45 4.82
C HIS A 563 -25.39 -12.42 5.95
N TYR A 564 -24.26 -11.69 6.00
CA TYR A 564 -24.14 -10.55 6.92
C TYR A 564 -25.13 -9.43 6.56
N ASP A 565 -25.53 -8.67 7.57
CA ASP A 565 -26.54 -7.63 7.44
C ASP A 565 -25.99 -6.26 7.90
N PHE A 566 -25.79 -5.40 6.90
CA PHE A 566 -25.26 -4.05 6.97
C PHE A 566 -26.29 -3.03 6.43
N SER A 567 -27.59 -3.32 6.56
CA SER A 567 -28.63 -2.35 6.18
C SER A 567 -28.63 -1.10 7.06
N GLU A 568 -29.12 0.00 6.49
CA GLU A 568 -29.44 1.26 7.20
C GLU A 568 -28.27 1.87 7.99
N MET A 569 -27.01 1.65 7.55
CA MET A 569 -25.81 2.16 8.22
C MET A 569 -24.77 2.75 7.25
N SER A 570 -23.83 3.54 7.78
CA SER A 570 -22.68 4.04 7.01
C SER A 570 -21.57 2.99 6.93
N VAL A 571 -21.19 2.66 5.70
CA VAL A 571 -20.21 1.65 5.32
C VAL A 571 -19.14 2.33 4.46
N TRP A 572 -18.51 3.37 5.03
CA TRP A 572 -17.53 4.21 4.35
C TRP A 572 -16.15 3.54 4.26
N GLN A 573 -15.43 3.76 3.15
CA GLN A 573 -14.07 3.26 2.93
C GLN A 573 -13.91 1.72 3.05
N ALA A 574 -14.95 0.94 2.79
CA ALA A 574 -14.86 -0.51 2.74
C ALA A 574 -14.11 -0.96 1.47
N TYR A 575 -13.05 -1.76 1.63
CA TYR A 575 -12.27 -2.32 0.53
C TYR A 575 -12.77 -3.72 0.18
N LEU A 576 -13.78 -3.78 -0.68
CA LEU A 576 -14.58 -4.95 -1.03
C LEU A 576 -14.15 -5.61 -2.37
N LYS A 577 -12.97 -5.24 -2.87
CA LYS A 577 -12.34 -5.85 -4.05
C LYS A 577 -11.94 -7.29 -3.74
N ASN A 578 -12.38 -8.22 -4.60
CA ASN A 578 -12.17 -9.66 -4.45
C ASN A 578 -12.75 -10.28 -3.15
N ALA A 579 -13.68 -9.58 -2.47
CA ALA A 579 -14.45 -10.13 -1.35
C ALA A 579 -15.69 -10.90 -1.88
N ASN A 580 -16.05 -11.99 -1.20
CA ASN A 580 -17.34 -12.65 -1.41
C ASN A 580 -18.40 -11.95 -0.55
N LEU A 581 -19.47 -11.44 -1.15
CA LEU A 581 -20.59 -10.76 -0.47
C LEU A 581 -21.93 -11.38 -0.90
N GLN A 582 -21.94 -12.68 -1.21
CA GLN A 582 -23.14 -13.44 -1.51
C GLN A 582 -24.19 -13.26 -0.41
N HIS A 583 -25.40 -12.88 -0.81
CA HIS A 583 -26.53 -12.65 0.09
C HIS A 583 -26.29 -11.63 1.22
N VAL A 584 -25.28 -10.76 1.13
CA VAL A 584 -25.09 -9.66 2.09
C VAL A 584 -26.19 -8.62 1.90
N ASN A 585 -26.77 -8.13 3.00
CA ASN A 585 -27.75 -7.06 2.96
C ASN A 585 -27.08 -5.70 3.14
N LEU A 586 -27.15 -4.83 2.14
CA LEU A 586 -26.67 -3.44 2.13
C LEU A 586 -27.82 -2.45 1.88
N GLN A 587 -29.08 -2.88 2.09
CA GLN A 587 -30.25 -2.04 1.86
C GLN A 587 -30.16 -0.71 2.64
N TYR A 588 -30.34 0.41 1.92
CA TYR A 588 -30.20 1.79 2.42
C TYR A 588 -28.84 2.13 3.07
N ALA A 589 -27.79 1.33 2.82
CA ALA A 589 -26.45 1.64 3.32
C ALA A 589 -25.80 2.80 2.53
N ASP A 590 -24.97 3.59 3.21
CA ASP A 590 -24.11 4.59 2.57
C ASP A 590 -22.72 4.01 2.33
N LEU A 591 -22.39 3.79 1.05
CA LEU A 591 -21.16 3.15 0.58
C LEU A 591 -20.12 4.18 0.09
N THR A 592 -20.20 5.42 0.57
CA THR A 592 -19.29 6.50 0.18
C THR A 592 -17.81 6.11 0.29
N ASN A 593 -17.08 6.32 -0.80
CA ASN A 593 -15.66 5.96 -0.98
C ASN A 593 -15.31 4.47 -0.81
N SER A 594 -16.27 3.55 -0.79
CA SER A 594 -16.00 2.11 -0.82
C SER A 594 -15.57 1.65 -2.23
N ALA A 595 -14.91 0.49 -2.31
CA ALA A 595 -14.30 -0.03 -3.54
C ALA A 595 -14.70 -1.47 -3.81
N PHE A 596 -15.22 -1.77 -5.00
CA PHE A 596 -15.73 -3.07 -5.41
C PHE A 596 -14.90 -3.68 -6.56
N SER A 597 -15.17 -4.95 -6.86
CA SER A 597 -14.63 -5.64 -8.04
C SER A 597 -15.34 -5.16 -9.31
N GLU A 598 -14.62 -5.11 -10.42
CA GLU A 598 -15.11 -4.68 -11.72
C GLU A 598 -15.45 -5.91 -12.59
N ASN A 599 -16.49 -5.86 -13.41
CA ASN A 599 -16.89 -7.00 -14.25
C ASN A 599 -16.09 -7.08 -15.57
N PHE A 600 -14.77 -7.31 -15.55
CA PHE A 600 -13.98 -7.55 -16.78
C PHE A 600 -13.09 -8.79 -16.69
N GLY A 601 -12.77 -9.37 -17.85
CA GLY A 601 -11.96 -10.58 -17.98
C GLY A 601 -10.46 -10.30 -18.16
N CYS A 602 -9.75 -11.21 -18.82
CA CYS A 602 -8.35 -11.00 -19.19
C CYS A 602 -8.24 -9.81 -20.14
N ILE A 603 -7.26 -8.92 -19.90
CA ILE A 603 -6.98 -7.77 -20.76
C ILE A 603 -5.86 -8.18 -21.72
N LEU A 604 -6.19 -8.28 -23.00
CA LEU A 604 -5.29 -8.73 -24.06
C LEU A 604 -4.64 -7.54 -24.79
N ALA A 605 -5.37 -6.42 -24.88
CA ALA A 605 -4.90 -5.21 -25.55
C ALA A 605 -5.28 -3.97 -24.74
N LEU A 606 -4.40 -2.97 -24.72
CA LEU A 606 -4.66 -1.65 -24.14
C LEU A 606 -3.88 -0.56 -24.87
N THR A 607 -4.31 0.69 -24.70
CA THR A 607 -3.59 1.89 -25.15
C THR A 607 -4.05 3.12 -24.35
N TYR A 608 -3.21 4.16 -24.29
CA TYR A 608 -3.64 5.51 -23.86
C TYR A 608 -4.24 6.28 -25.04
N SER A 609 -5.14 7.20 -24.76
CA SER A 609 -5.48 8.29 -25.68
C SER A 609 -4.28 9.24 -25.87
N PRO A 610 -4.19 9.97 -27.01
CA PRO A 610 -3.07 10.89 -27.27
C PRO A 610 -2.91 12.03 -26.25
N ASP A 611 -3.98 12.40 -25.55
CA ASP A 611 -3.98 13.39 -24.47
C ASP A 611 -3.56 12.83 -23.08
N GLY A 612 -3.56 11.50 -22.93
CA GLY A 612 -3.27 10.82 -21.67
C GLY A 612 -4.41 10.82 -20.64
N GLU A 613 -5.60 11.31 -20.97
CA GLU A 613 -6.74 11.36 -20.04
C GLU A 613 -7.53 10.05 -19.97
N ILE A 614 -7.45 9.22 -21.02
CA ILE A 614 -8.23 7.99 -21.19
C ILE A 614 -7.30 6.79 -21.45
N ILE A 615 -7.63 5.64 -20.87
CA ILE A 615 -7.07 4.34 -21.26
C ILE A 615 -8.17 3.52 -21.93
N ALA A 616 -7.90 2.98 -23.12
CA ALA A 616 -8.73 1.95 -23.74
C ALA A 616 -8.21 0.56 -23.36
N THR A 617 -9.10 -0.37 -23.05
CA THR A 617 -8.78 -1.80 -22.80
C THR A 617 -9.74 -2.71 -23.54
N ALA A 618 -9.24 -3.84 -24.04
CA ALA A 618 -10.04 -4.88 -24.68
C ALA A 618 -9.54 -6.30 -24.36
N GLY A 619 -10.37 -7.33 -24.56
CA GLY A 619 -10.03 -8.69 -24.11
C GLY A 619 -10.97 -9.83 -24.53
N GLU A 620 -10.98 -10.91 -23.73
CA GLU A 620 -11.57 -12.22 -24.08
C GLU A 620 -13.10 -12.26 -24.34
N ALA A 621 -13.86 -11.24 -23.92
CA ALA A 621 -15.31 -11.22 -24.06
C ALA A 621 -15.81 -10.34 -25.24
N GLY A 622 -14.89 -9.86 -26.09
CA GLY A 622 -15.20 -8.90 -27.16
C GLY A 622 -15.63 -7.53 -26.66
N GLN A 623 -15.46 -7.26 -25.36
CA GLN A 623 -15.78 -5.97 -24.73
C GLN A 623 -14.63 -4.97 -24.90
N ILE A 624 -15.01 -3.72 -25.16
CA ILE A 624 -14.15 -2.55 -25.18
C ILE A 624 -14.55 -1.67 -23.99
N ARG A 625 -13.57 -1.10 -23.30
CA ARG A 625 -13.78 -0.18 -22.17
C ARG A 625 -12.85 1.00 -22.25
N LEU A 626 -13.39 2.17 -21.89
CA LEU A 626 -12.63 3.40 -21.71
C LEU A 626 -12.62 3.77 -20.23
N TRP A 627 -11.44 4.06 -19.69
CA TRP A 627 -11.21 4.40 -18.28
C TRP A 627 -10.63 5.81 -18.19
N ARG A 628 -11.15 6.65 -17.30
CA ARG A 628 -10.53 7.96 -17.02
C ARG A 628 -9.30 7.76 -16.15
N VAL A 629 -8.14 8.25 -16.58
CA VAL A 629 -6.85 8.03 -15.89
C VAL A 629 -6.82 8.64 -14.47
N ALA A 630 -7.47 9.80 -14.29
CA ALA A 630 -7.45 10.54 -13.03
C ALA A 630 -8.06 9.80 -11.81
N ASP A 631 -9.08 8.97 -12.03
CA ASP A 631 -9.79 8.22 -10.97
C ASP A 631 -9.87 6.70 -11.23
N MET A 632 -9.44 6.25 -12.42
CA MET A 632 -9.58 4.89 -12.95
C MET A 632 -11.03 4.38 -12.96
N LYS A 633 -12.02 5.27 -13.12
CA LYS A 633 -13.43 4.90 -13.30
C LYS A 633 -13.74 4.63 -14.78
N PRO A 634 -14.65 3.68 -15.08
CA PRO A 634 -15.12 3.46 -16.44
C PRO A 634 -15.94 4.68 -16.93
N ILE A 635 -15.65 5.12 -18.15
CA ILE A 635 -16.41 6.16 -18.86
C ILE A 635 -17.46 5.49 -19.76
N LEU A 636 -17.02 4.53 -20.57
CA LEU A 636 -17.85 3.76 -21.49
C LEU A 636 -17.47 2.28 -21.46
N THR A 637 -18.43 1.41 -21.75
CA THR A 637 -18.24 -0.04 -21.89
C THR A 637 -19.25 -0.59 -22.88
N TRP A 638 -18.78 -1.28 -23.93
CA TRP A 638 -19.65 -1.88 -24.95
C TRP A 638 -19.06 -3.19 -25.47
N LYS A 639 -19.90 -4.04 -26.09
CA LYS A 639 -19.44 -5.26 -26.77
C LYS A 639 -19.16 -4.94 -28.23
N GLY A 640 -17.88 -4.78 -28.57
CA GLY A 640 -17.45 -4.36 -29.90
C GLY A 640 -17.29 -5.52 -30.90
N HIS A 641 -16.82 -6.66 -30.42
CA HIS A 641 -16.59 -7.86 -31.22
C HIS A 641 -17.32 -9.07 -30.64
N ILE A 642 -17.48 -10.12 -31.46
CA ILE A 642 -18.04 -11.41 -31.02
C ILE A 642 -16.99 -12.34 -30.42
N ARG A 643 -15.70 -12.05 -30.66
CA ARG A 643 -14.56 -12.86 -30.21
C ARG A 643 -13.50 -12.00 -29.52
N TRP A 644 -12.33 -12.58 -29.23
CA TRP A 644 -11.23 -11.91 -28.55
C TRP A 644 -10.75 -10.69 -29.33
N ILE A 645 -10.52 -9.57 -28.64
CA ILE A 645 -9.89 -8.39 -29.22
C ILE A 645 -8.41 -8.44 -28.83
N LEU A 646 -7.55 -8.57 -29.83
CA LEU A 646 -6.10 -8.80 -29.69
C LEU A 646 -5.29 -7.51 -29.84
N ALA A 647 -5.88 -6.49 -30.49
CA ALA A 647 -5.26 -5.18 -30.68
C ALA A 647 -6.28 -4.05 -30.51
N VAL A 648 -5.82 -2.94 -29.93
CA VAL A 648 -6.55 -1.67 -29.82
C VAL A 648 -5.58 -0.52 -30.05
N SER A 649 -6.01 0.51 -30.77
CA SER A 649 -5.20 1.70 -31.05
C SER A 649 -6.12 2.92 -31.22
N PHE A 650 -5.68 4.10 -30.77
CA PHE A 650 -6.35 5.36 -31.09
C PHE A 650 -5.74 5.98 -32.34
N SER A 651 -6.54 6.74 -33.10
CA SER A 651 -6.02 7.67 -34.08
C SER A 651 -5.15 8.76 -33.42
N PRO A 652 -4.22 9.41 -34.13
CA PRO A 652 -3.32 10.42 -33.56
C PRO A 652 -4.03 11.64 -32.94
N ASP A 653 -5.26 11.94 -33.38
CA ASP A 653 -6.13 13.00 -32.85
C ASP A 653 -7.06 12.53 -31.71
N GLY A 654 -7.07 11.22 -31.41
CA GLY A 654 -7.88 10.60 -30.36
C GLY A 654 -9.36 10.40 -30.71
N THR A 655 -9.82 10.80 -31.90
CA THR A 655 -11.25 10.78 -32.25
C THR A 655 -11.78 9.39 -32.61
N ILE A 656 -10.93 8.54 -33.19
CA ILE A 656 -11.27 7.18 -33.65
C ILE A 656 -10.52 6.16 -32.80
N LEU A 657 -11.22 5.12 -32.35
CA LEU A 657 -10.63 3.91 -31.78
C LEU A 657 -10.70 2.78 -32.80
N ALA A 658 -9.59 2.11 -33.10
CA ALA A 658 -9.55 0.91 -33.91
C ALA A 658 -9.37 -0.34 -33.04
N THR A 659 -10.09 -1.42 -33.34
CA THR A 659 -9.96 -2.73 -32.67
C THR A 659 -9.83 -3.88 -33.66
N GLY A 660 -8.89 -4.79 -33.40
CA GLY A 660 -8.58 -5.96 -34.23
C GLY A 660 -8.86 -7.25 -33.45
N SER A 661 -9.50 -8.22 -34.11
CA SER A 661 -10.07 -9.39 -33.42
C SER A 661 -9.75 -10.74 -34.10
N ASP A 662 -9.88 -11.79 -33.31
CA ASP A 662 -9.94 -13.19 -33.73
C ASP A 662 -11.18 -13.46 -34.64
N ASP A 663 -12.22 -12.62 -34.60
CA ASP A 663 -13.32 -12.67 -35.58
C ASP A 663 -12.94 -12.25 -37.02
N ARG A 664 -11.64 -12.04 -37.28
CA ARG A 664 -11.04 -11.71 -38.59
C ARG A 664 -11.40 -10.32 -39.12
N THR A 665 -12.10 -9.50 -38.32
CA THR A 665 -12.45 -8.12 -38.67
C THR A 665 -11.61 -7.10 -37.91
N VAL A 666 -11.52 -5.90 -38.48
CA VAL A 666 -11.10 -4.68 -37.79
C VAL A 666 -12.29 -3.73 -37.73
N LYS A 667 -12.52 -3.09 -36.59
CA LYS A 667 -13.62 -2.14 -36.41
C LYS A 667 -13.10 -0.78 -35.99
N LEU A 668 -13.72 0.26 -36.54
CA LEU A 668 -13.46 1.66 -36.22
C LEU A 668 -14.66 2.20 -35.43
N TRP A 669 -14.39 2.86 -34.30
CA TRP A 669 -15.38 3.38 -33.38
C TRP A 669 -15.14 4.86 -33.13
N ASP A 670 -16.21 5.61 -32.86
CA ASP A 670 -16.08 6.93 -32.26
C ASP A 670 -15.61 6.78 -30.81
N ALA A 671 -14.51 7.44 -30.45
CA ALA A 671 -13.90 7.34 -29.13
C ALA A 671 -14.74 7.97 -27.99
N HIS A 672 -15.64 8.90 -28.31
CA HIS A 672 -16.42 9.67 -27.35
C HIS A 672 -17.80 9.05 -27.09
N THR A 673 -18.39 8.40 -28.09
CA THR A 673 -19.73 7.77 -27.98
C THR A 673 -19.67 6.25 -27.90
N GLY A 674 -18.60 5.61 -28.42
CA GLY A 674 -18.52 4.16 -28.58
C GLY A 674 -19.33 3.61 -29.76
N GLU A 675 -19.87 4.47 -30.63
CA GLU A 675 -20.62 4.05 -31.82
C GLU A 675 -19.71 3.46 -32.91
N LEU A 676 -20.22 2.46 -33.64
CA LEU A 676 -19.49 1.80 -34.72
C LEU A 676 -19.50 2.67 -35.98
N LEU A 677 -18.33 3.21 -36.36
CA LEU A 677 -18.16 3.99 -37.59
C LEU A 677 -18.03 3.08 -38.80
N GLN A 678 -17.16 2.07 -38.74
CA GLN A 678 -16.90 1.17 -39.88
C GLN A 678 -16.42 -0.21 -39.45
N THR A 679 -16.69 -1.23 -40.28
CA THR A 679 -16.07 -2.57 -40.16
C THR A 679 -15.28 -2.87 -41.42
N LEU A 680 -13.98 -3.11 -41.26
CA LEU A 680 -13.04 -3.48 -42.30
C LEU A 680 -12.97 -5.01 -42.37
N GLN A 681 -13.26 -5.58 -43.54
CA GLN A 681 -13.21 -7.02 -43.81
C GLN A 681 -12.26 -7.30 -44.97
N GLY A 682 -11.45 -8.36 -44.84
CA GLY A 682 -10.48 -8.75 -45.89
C GLY A 682 -9.26 -9.54 -45.41
N HIS A 683 -9.10 -9.74 -44.10
CA HIS A 683 -8.17 -10.74 -43.56
C HIS A 683 -8.82 -12.14 -43.56
N ALA A 684 -8.01 -13.17 -43.77
CA ALA A 684 -8.47 -14.56 -43.83
C ALA A 684 -8.38 -15.30 -42.47
N SER A 685 -7.68 -14.71 -41.49
CA SER A 685 -7.53 -15.23 -40.12
C SER A 685 -7.44 -14.07 -39.12
N TRP A 686 -7.10 -14.34 -37.87
CA TRP A 686 -7.10 -13.39 -36.75
C TRP A 686 -6.26 -12.14 -37.02
N VAL A 687 -6.69 -10.98 -36.51
CA VAL A 687 -5.91 -9.73 -36.56
C VAL A 687 -5.20 -9.53 -35.22
N TRP A 688 -3.88 -9.64 -35.22
CA TRP A 688 -3.04 -9.61 -34.01
C TRP A 688 -2.57 -8.20 -33.64
N SER A 689 -2.44 -7.29 -34.61
CA SER A 689 -1.83 -5.98 -34.37
C SER A 689 -2.40 -4.89 -35.28
N LEU A 690 -2.47 -3.67 -34.74
CA LEU A 690 -2.95 -2.46 -35.38
C LEU A 690 -1.98 -1.31 -35.12
N ALA A 691 -1.75 -0.46 -36.12
CA ALA A 691 -1.07 0.83 -35.95
C ALA A 691 -1.66 1.87 -36.90
N PHE A 692 -2.05 3.04 -36.42
CA PHE A 692 -2.36 4.18 -37.28
C PHE A 692 -1.09 4.80 -37.84
N SER A 693 -1.15 5.35 -39.06
CA SER A 693 -0.12 6.24 -39.57
C SER A 693 -0.09 7.55 -38.75
N PRO A 694 1.05 8.27 -38.67
CA PRO A 694 1.17 9.48 -37.86
C PRO A 694 0.24 10.63 -38.27
N ASP A 695 -0.26 10.64 -39.51
CA ASP A 695 -1.25 11.58 -40.03
C ASP A 695 -2.71 11.12 -39.85
N GLY A 696 -2.94 9.90 -39.34
CA GLY A 696 -4.26 9.33 -39.09
C GLY A 696 -5.05 8.91 -40.34
N THR A 697 -4.45 8.92 -41.54
CA THR A 697 -5.17 8.61 -42.79
C THR A 697 -5.16 7.12 -43.16
N ILE A 698 -4.14 6.38 -42.71
CA ILE A 698 -3.95 4.95 -42.99
C ILE A 698 -3.93 4.14 -41.68
N LEU A 699 -4.57 2.96 -41.70
CA LEU A 699 -4.42 1.95 -40.65
C LEU A 699 -3.60 0.77 -41.19
N ALA A 700 -2.55 0.35 -40.48
CA ALA A 700 -1.83 -0.88 -40.74
C ALA A 700 -2.34 -2.02 -39.86
N THR A 701 -2.46 -3.22 -40.43
CA THR A 701 -2.99 -4.41 -39.73
C THR A 701 -2.10 -5.62 -39.97
N GLY A 702 -1.71 -6.31 -38.90
CA GLY A 702 -0.96 -7.58 -38.95
C GLY A 702 -1.85 -8.78 -38.61
N SER A 703 -1.78 -9.85 -39.39
CA SER A 703 -2.69 -11.00 -39.25
C SER A 703 -2.01 -12.37 -39.25
N ASP A 704 -2.74 -13.32 -38.66
CA ASP A 704 -2.48 -14.75 -38.70
C ASP A 704 -2.53 -15.34 -40.12
N ASP A 705 -3.17 -14.65 -41.08
CA ASP A 705 -3.13 -14.99 -42.50
C ASP A 705 -1.76 -14.75 -43.19
N ARG A 706 -0.74 -14.36 -42.42
CA ARG A 706 0.65 -14.09 -42.83
C ARG A 706 0.82 -12.80 -43.64
N THR A 707 -0.23 -11.99 -43.74
CA THR A 707 -0.21 -10.72 -44.47
C THR A 707 -0.16 -9.52 -43.54
N VAL A 708 0.36 -8.42 -44.09
CA VAL A 708 0.14 -7.08 -43.53
C VAL A 708 -0.70 -6.30 -44.53
N LYS A 709 -1.73 -5.58 -44.06
CA LYS A 709 -2.57 -4.75 -44.94
C LYS A 709 -2.53 -3.30 -44.49
N LEU A 710 -2.59 -2.40 -45.47
CA LEU A 710 -2.81 -0.97 -45.28
C LEU A 710 -4.23 -0.64 -45.72
N TRP A 711 -4.96 0.09 -44.88
CA TRP A 711 -6.35 0.47 -45.11
C TRP A 711 -6.46 1.98 -45.11
N ASP A 712 -7.20 2.54 -46.06
CA ASP A 712 -7.65 3.93 -46.02
C ASP A 712 -8.79 4.04 -45.01
N ILE A 713 -8.66 4.95 -44.03
CA ILE A 713 -9.62 5.07 -42.92
C ILE A 713 -10.93 5.74 -43.35
N THR A 714 -10.93 6.54 -44.41
CA THR A 714 -12.13 7.27 -44.87
C THR A 714 -13.04 6.43 -45.76
N THR A 715 -12.46 5.48 -46.50
CA THR A 715 -13.16 4.60 -47.44
C THR A 715 -13.27 3.17 -46.92
N GLY A 716 -12.40 2.76 -46.01
CA GLY A 716 -12.26 1.40 -45.51
C GLY A 716 -11.72 0.39 -46.53
N GLN A 717 -11.13 0.84 -47.63
CA GLN A 717 -10.56 -0.03 -48.65
C GLN A 717 -9.10 -0.40 -48.36
N VAL A 718 -8.68 -1.59 -48.77
CA VAL A 718 -7.28 -2.03 -48.71
C VAL A 718 -6.48 -1.28 -49.78
N LEU A 719 -5.56 -0.42 -49.36
CA LEU A 719 -4.61 0.30 -50.21
C LEU A 719 -3.49 -0.63 -50.71
N GLN A 720 -2.90 -1.42 -49.82
CA GLN A 720 -1.84 -2.38 -50.13
C GLN A 720 -1.96 -3.63 -49.25
N SER A 721 -1.54 -4.79 -49.79
CA SER A 721 -1.44 -6.05 -49.05
C SER A 721 -0.06 -6.64 -49.24
N PHE A 722 0.76 -6.58 -48.20
CA PHE A 722 2.13 -7.09 -48.19
C PHE A 722 2.15 -8.59 -47.96
N GLN A 723 2.99 -9.27 -48.75
CA GLN A 723 3.18 -10.71 -48.77
C GLN A 723 4.68 -11.00 -48.60
N GLY A 724 5.04 -12.01 -47.81
CA GLY A 724 6.43 -12.42 -47.65
C GLY A 724 6.80 -13.04 -46.30
N HIS A 725 5.96 -12.88 -45.28
CA HIS A 725 6.06 -13.68 -44.06
C HIS A 725 5.60 -15.12 -44.31
N THR A 726 6.29 -16.09 -43.71
CA THR A 726 5.98 -17.52 -43.86
C THR A 726 5.12 -18.07 -42.73
N ASN A 727 4.90 -17.25 -41.69
CA ASN A 727 4.07 -17.54 -40.52
C ASN A 727 3.27 -16.27 -40.13
N ARG A 728 2.42 -16.37 -39.12
CA ARG A 728 1.57 -15.25 -38.66
C ARG A 728 2.36 -13.98 -38.30
N VAL A 729 1.78 -12.81 -38.59
CA VAL A 729 2.34 -11.51 -38.22
C VAL A 729 1.75 -11.09 -36.88
N GLU A 730 2.61 -10.95 -35.87
CA GLU A 730 2.23 -10.72 -34.47
C GLU A 730 2.18 -9.22 -34.14
N SER A 731 3.01 -8.41 -34.81
CA SER A 731 3.15 -6.98 -34.51
C SER A 731 3.44 -6.16 -35.77
N VAL A 732 2.78 -5.01 -35.91
CA VAL A 732 3.06 -3.98 -36.93
C VAL A 732 3.18 -2.61 -36.27
N ASN A 733 4.06 -1.75 -36.77
CA ASN A 733 4.23 -0.39 -36.24
C ASN A 733 4.80 0.56 -37.31
N PHE A 734 4.36 1.81 -37.37
CA PHE A 734 4.91 2.82 -38.28
C PHE A 734 6.11 3.53 -37.66
N ASN A 735 7.06 3.96 -38.49
CA ASN A 735 8.04 4.96 -38.06
C ASN A 735 7.34 6.32 -37.83
N PRO A 736 7.91 7.24 -37.03
CA PRO A 736 7.28 8.53 -36.72
C PRO A 736 7.01 9.45 -37.93
N GLN A 737 7.56 9.13 -39.11
CA GLN A 737 7.35 9.85 -40.36
C GLN A 737 6.29 9.21 -41.27
N GLY A 738 5.74 8.04 -40.92
CA GLY A 738 4.76 7.30 -41.72
C GLY A 738 5.30 6.71 -43.04
N THR A 739 6.59 6.81 -43.31
CA THR A 739 7.22 6.38 -44.57
C THR A 739 7.64 4.91 -44.57
N ILE A 740 7.86 4.33 -43.39
CA ILE A 740 8.27 2.94 -43.19
C ILE A 740 7.34 2.28 -42.18
N LEU A 741 6.88 1.08 -42.50
CA LEU A 741 6.15 0.20 -41.60
C LEU A 741 7.05 -0.98 -41.22
N ALA A 742 7.23 -1.27 -39.93
CA ALA A 742 7.86 -2.50 -39.47
C ALA A 742 6.81 -3.59 -39.23
N SER A 743 7.15 -4.85 -39.51
CA SER A 743 6.37 -6.02 -39.10
C SER A 743 7.25 -7.12 -38.51
N GLY A 744 6.75 -7.74 -37.44
CA GLY A 744 7.37 -8.86 -36.73
C GLY A 744 6.48 -10.09 -36.79
N SER A 745 7.10 -11.24 -37.04
CA SER A 745 6.37 -12.50 -37.26
C SER A 745 6.90 -13.65 -36.41
N ASN A 746 5.99 -14.61 -36.20
CA ASN A 746 6.26 -15.93 -35.67
C ASN A 746 7.16 -16.80 -36.60
N ASP A 747 7.58 -16.28 -37.77
CA ASP A 747 8.65 -16.86 -38.60
C ASP A 747 10.07 -16.43 -38.16
N GLY A 748 10.17 -15.50 -37.20
CA GLY A 748 11.41 -14.96 -36.66
C GLY A 748 12.02 -13.79 -37.45
N SER A 749 11.42 -13.42 -38.58
CA SER A 749 11.88 -12.28 -39.38
C SER A 749 11.26 -10.95 -38.95
N ILE A 750 12.03 -9.88 -39.14
CA ILE A 750 11.58 -8.49 -39.07
C ILE A 750 11.65 -7.92 -40.49
N ARG A 751 10.56 -7.32 -40.96
CA ARG A 751 10.49 -6.69 -42.28
C ARG A 751 10.16 -5.21 -42.15
N LEU A 752 10.88 -4.37 -42.88
CA LEU A 752 10.58 -2.96 -43.07
C LEU A 752 9.99 -2.77 -44.46
N TRP A 753 8.77 -2.27 -44.53
CA TRP A 753 8.04 -2.00 -45.77
C TRP A 753 8.04 -0.50 -46.03
N ASN A 754 8.45 -0.08 -47.22
CA ASN A 754 8.25 1.29 -47.66
C ASN A 754 6.78 1.50 -48.02
N VAL A 755 6.10 2.40 -47.31
CA VAL A 755 4.63 2.53 -47.30
C VAL A 755 4.08 2.96 -48.68
N THR A 756 4.84 3.74 -49.45
CA THR A 756 4.41 4.21 -50.77
C THR A 756 4.66 3.18 -51.88
N SER A 757 5.85 2.56 -51.90
CA SER A 757 6.27 1.65 -52.98
C SER A 757 5.98 0.17 -52.72
N GLY A 758 5.65 -0.20 -51.48
CA GLY A 758 5.43 -1.58 -51.05
C GLY A 758 6.67 -2.48 -51.05
N GLN A 759 7.86 -1.93 -51.27
CA GLN A 759 9.11 -2.69 -51.25
C GLN A 759 9.50 -3.08 -49.81
N ALA A 760 9.99 -4.32 -49.66
CA ALA A 760 10.40 -4.88 -48.38
C ALA A 760 11.92 -4.94 -48.23
N ILE A 761 12.44 -4.45 -47.11
CA ILE A 761 13.81 -4.66 -46.64
C ILE A 761 13.72 -5.60 -45.43
N GLN A 762 14.45 -6.71 -45.46
CA GLN A 762 14.43 -7.70 -44.38
C GLN A 762 15.62 -7.45 -43.43
N LEU A 763 15.33 -7.15 -42.15
CA LEU A 763 16.33 -7.26 -41.09
C LEU A 763 16.24 -8.66 -40.50
N THR A 764 17.33 -9.44 -40.58
CA THR A 764 17.34 -10.82 -40.07
C THR A 764 18.58 -11.08 -39.24
N GLU A 765 18.35 -11.51 -38.00
CA GLU A 765 19.31 -12.33 -37.24
C GLU A 765 18.62 -13.25 -36.21
N SER A 766 17.31 -13.10 -35.96
CA SER A 766 16.58 -13.94 -35.00
C SER A 766 16.18 -15.29 -35.61
N ALA A 767 16.58 -16.38 -34.95
CA ALA A 767 16.07 -17.72 -35.19
C ALA A 767 14.84 -18.05 -34.31
N GLN A 768 14.29 -17.07 -33.60
CA GLN A 768 13.16 -17.20 -32.67
C GLN A 768 12.00 -16.28 -33.07
N PRO A 769 10.73 -16.68 -32.84
CA PRO A 769 9.56 -15.85 -33.07
C PRO A 769 9.68 -14.43 -32.51
N VAL A 770 9.23 -13.44 -33.29
CA VAL A 770 9.13 -12.04 -32.88
C VAL A 770 7.68 -11.73 -32.54
N ARG A 771 7.44 -11.30 -31.29
CA ARG A 771 6.10 -11.10 -30.70
C ARG A 771 5.64 -9.65 -30.73
N ALA A 772 6.57 -8.72 -30.46
CA ALA A 772 6.28 -7.30 -30.32
C ALA A 772 7.35 -6.48 -31.05
N ILE A 773 6.94 -5.39 -31.71
CA ILE A 773 7.81 -4.39 -32.31
C ILE A 773 7.33 -2.98 -31.94
N ALA A 774 8.27 -2.09 -31.64
CA ALA A 774 8.02 -0.66 -31.46
C ALA A 774 9.16 0.17 -32.06
N PHE A 775 8.85 1.35 -32.59
CA PHE A 775 9.85 2.37 -32.97
C PHE A 775 10.09 3.33 -31.79
N SER A 776 11.30 3.89 -31.71
CA SER A 776 11.55 5.08 -30.88
C SER A 776 10.83 6.31 -31.46
N VAL A 777 10.63 7.33 -30.62
CA VAL A 777 9.90 8.57 -30.97
C VAL A 777 10.58 9.38 -32.11
N ASP A 778 11.87 9.15 -32.37
CA ASP A 778 12.59 9.69 -33.54
C ASP A 778 12.71 8.70 -34.73
N GLY A 779 12.37 7.43 -34.53
CA GLY A 779 12.53 6.37 -35.53
C GLY A 779 13.98 5.92 -35.77
N ALA A 780 14.94 6.36 -34.94
CA ALA A 780 16.32 5.91 -35.03
C ALA A 780 16.50 4.47 -34.56
N LEU A 781 15.74 4.08 -33.52
CA LEU A 781 15.76 2.73 -32.95
C LEU A 781 14.46 1.97 -33.26
N LEU A 782 14.61 0.67 -33.46
CA LEU A 782 13.53 -0.32 -33.50
C LEU A 782 13.75 -1.31 -32.36
N ALA A 783 12.76 -1.53 -31.50
CA ALA A 783 12.79 -2.59 -30.49
C ALA A 783 11.99 -3.81 -30.97
N SER A 784 12.49 -5.01 -30.70
CA SER A 784 11.81 -6.28 -31.00
C SER A 784 11.88 -7.25 -29.81
N GLY A 785 10.74 -7.80 -29.39
CA GLY A 785 10.62 -8.78 -28.30
C GLY A 785 10.52 -10.20 -28.83
N GLY A 786 11.35 -11.11 -28.30
CA GLY A 786 11.46 -12.51 -28.74
C GLY A 786 10.85 -13.54 -27.79
N ASP A 787 10.65 -14.75 -28.32
CA ASP A 787 10.20 -15.92 -27.53
C ASP A 787 11.22 -16.43 -26.51
N ASP A 788 12.50 -16.09 -26.71
CA ASP A 788 13.61 -16.37 -25.80
C ASP A 788 13.65 -15.44 -24.57
N GLY A 789 12.74 -14.48 -24.47
CA GLY A 789 12.70 -13.47 -23.40
C GLY A 789 13.69 -12.32 -23.60
N ASN A 790 14.40 -12.26 -24.73
CA ASN A 790 15.27 -11.14 -25.03
C ASN A 790 14.50 -9.99 -25.68
N VAL A 791 14.93 -8.76 -25.40
CA VAL A 791 14.54 -7.57 -26.16
C VAL A 791 15.75 -7.14 -26.98
N THR A 792 15.60 -7.02 -28.30
CA THR A 792 16.68 -6.54 -29.18
C THR A 792 16.36 -5.15 -29.66
N LEU A 793 17.28 -4.22 -29.46
CA LEU A 793 17.27 -2.88 -30.05
C LEU A 793 18.10 -2.91 -31.34
N TRP A 794 17.58 -2.33 -32.41
CA TRP A 794 18.24 -2.17 -33.70
C TRP A 794 18.38 -0.67 -33.98
N ASP A 795 19.60 -0.19 -34.18
CA ASP A 795 19.86 1.15 -34.69
C ASP A 795 19.79 1.12 -36.21
N LEU A 796 18.78 1.76 -36.78
CA LEU A 796 18.54 1.78 -38.22
C LEU A 796 19.49 2.71 -38.99
N THR A 797 20.27 3.53 -38.29
CA THR A 797 21.27 4.43 -38.88
C THR A 797 22.65 3.78 -38.96
N SER A 798 23.07 3.05 -37.91
CA SER A 798 24.36 2.34 -37.89
C SER A 798 24.28 0.88 -38.32
N GLY A 799 23.09 0.28 -38.32
CA GLY A 799 22.88 -1.15 -38.55
C GLY A 799 23.32 -2.04 -37.38
N SER A 800 23.68 -1.46 -36.23
CA SER A 800 24.07 -2.21 -35.03
C SER A 800 22.85 -2.68 -34.23
N CYS A 801 23.03 -3.73 -33.42
CA CYS A 801 21.99 -4.20 -32.52
C CYS A 801 22.51 -4.46 -31.09
N LEU A 802 21.66 -4.20 -30.10
CA LEU A 802 21.93 -4.43 -28.68
C LEU A 802 20.86 -5.38 -28.10
N ARG A 803 21.28 -6.48 -27.49
CA ARG A 803 20.38 -7.45 -26.84
C ARG A 803 20.31 -7.17 -25.34
N LEU A 804 19.10 -6.86 -24.86
CA LEU A 804 18.75 -6.67 -23.47
C LEU A 804 18.26 -8.03 -22.92
N GLN A 805 19.00 -8.60 -21.98
CA GLN A 805 18.69 -9.90 -21.38
C GLN A 805 18.14 -9.72 -19.96
N GLY A 806 17.08 -10.45 -19.60
CA GLY A 806 16.62 -10.46 -18.21
C GLY A 806 15.18 -10.92 -17.94
N HIS A 807 14.30 -11.03 -18.95
CA HIS A 807 13.06 -11.79 -18.79
C HIS A 807 13.34 -13.30 -18.85
N THR A 808 12.48 -14.09 -18.22
CA THR A 808 12.62 -15.57 -18.15
C THR A 808 11.65 -16.32 -19.06
N TYR A 809 10.83 -15.58 -19.81
CA TYR A 809 9.87 -16.10 -20.80
C TYR A 809 9.59 -14.99 -21.83
N LEU A 810 8.93 -15.34 -22.94
CA LEU A 810 8.66 -14.44 -24.07
C LEU A 810 8.16 -13.03 -23.68
N VAL A 811 8.60 -12.05 -24.46
CA VAL A 811 8.20 -10.65 -24.32
C VAL A 811 7.01 -10.38 -25.26
N GLN A 812 5.83 -10.15 -24.69
CA GLN A 812 4.57 -10.06 -25.45
C GLN A 812 4.24 -8.63 -25.90
N SER A 813 4.79 -7.60 -25.23
CA SER A 813 4.52 -6.20 -25.55
C SER A 813 5.73 -5.30 -25.24
N LEU A 814 5.91 -4.27 -26.05
CA LEU A 814 6.96 -3.26 -25.95
C LEU A 814 6.37 -1.87 -26.13
N ALA A 815 6.81 -0.91 -25.31
CA ALA A 815 6.47 0.50 -25.45
C ALA A 815 7.69 1.37 -25.15
N PHE A 816 8.02 2.32 -26.04
CA PHE A 816 9.01 3.36 -25.75
C PHE A 816 8.38 4.47 -24.91
N SER A 817 9.16 5.03 -24.00
CA SER A 817 8.80 6.26 -23.28
C SER A 817 8.92 7.49 -24.21
N PRO A 818 8.07 8.53 -24.01
CA PRO A 818 8.14 9.77 -24.78
C PRO A 818 9.49 10.50 -24.68
N ASP A 819 10.20 10.36 -23.54
CA ASP A 819 11.49 11.00 -23.26
C ASP A 819 12.70 10.35 -23.99
N ARG A 820 12.48 9.21 -24.66
CA ARG A 820 13.48 8.40 -25.38
C ARG A 820 14.60 7.79 -24.53
N GLN A 821 14.48 7.79 -23.20
CA GLN A 821 15.45 7.21 -22.29
C GLN A 821 15.06 5.79 -21.86
N THR A 822 13.75 5.50 -21.78
CA THR A 822 13.24 4.23 -21.25
C THR A 822 12.47 3.40 -22.28
N LEU A 823 12.63 2.08 -22.23
CA LEU A 823 11.76 1.10 -22.89
C LEU A 823 11.07 0.24 -21.83
N ALA A 824 9.76 0.05 -21.95
CA ALA A 824 9.00 -0.91 -21.15
C ALA A 824 8.79 -2.21 -21.93
N SER A 825 8.96 -3.36 -21.27
CA SER A 825 8.63 -4.68 -21.81
C SER A 825 7.72 -5.47 -20.88
N GLY A 826 6.57 -5.90 -21.40
CA GLY A 826 5.65 -6.81 -20.71
C GLY A 826 5.92 -8.27 -21.11
N SER A 827 6.04 -9.16 -20.13
CA SER A 827 6.38 -10.57 -20.38
C SER A 827 5.37 -11.55 -19.78
N HIS A 828 5.34 -12.74 -20.39
CA HIS A 828 4.71 -13.93 -19.86
C HIS A 828 5.34 -14.46 -18.56
N ASP A 829 6.52 -13.97 -18.16
CA ASP A 829 7.12 -14.23 -16.84
C ASP A 829 6.45 -13.48 -15.67
N LYS A 830 5.34 -12.77 -15.95
CA LYS A 830 4.51 -12.01 -15.00
C LYS A 830 5.12 -10.68 -14.54
N THR A 831 6.26 -10.30 -15.10
CA THR A 831 6.92 -9.04 -14.78
C THR A 831 6.85 -8.04 -15.93
N ILE A 832 7.03 -6.78 -15.59
CA ILE A 832 7.32 -5.71 -16.54
C ILE A 832 8.72 -5.23 -16.24
N LYS A 833 9.54 -4.99 -17.26
CA LYS A 833 10.88 -4.41 -17.08
C LYS A 833 10.95 -3.06 -17.74
N LEU A 834 11.61 -2.14 -17.05
CA LEU A 834 12.02 -0.85 -17.59
C LEU A 834 13.51 -0.94 -17.89
N TRP A 835 13.89 -0.59 -19.12
CA TRP A 835 15.25 -0.63 -19.62
C TRP A 835 15.71 0.79 -19.94
N ASP A 836 16.89 1.15 -19.45
CA ASP A 836 17.57 2.38 -19.85
C ASP A 836 18.26 2.15 -21.20
N LEU A 837 17.92 2.98 -22.18
CA LEU A 837 18.36 2.85 -23.57
C LEU A 837 19.80 3.32 -23.79
N THR A 838 20.38 4.09 -22.85
CA THR A 838 21.77 4.58 -22.94
C THR A 838 22.77 3.57 -22.39
N THR A 839 22.36 2.76 -21.41
CA THR A 839 23.18 1.77 -20.72
C THR A 839 22.87 0.33 -21.10
N GLY A 840 21.69 0.08 -21.67
CA GLY A 840 21.18 -1.27 -21.96
C GLY A 840 20.83 -2.09 -20.72
N GLN A 841 20.67 -1.46 -19.55
CA GLN A 841 20.41 -2.15 -18.28
C GLN A 841 18.94 -2.07 -17.85
N CYS A 842 18.47 -3.12 -17.17
CA CYS A 842 17.16 -3.15 -16.54
C CYS A 842 17.18 -2.24 -15.29
N THR A 843 16.58 -1.05 -15.36
CA THR A 843 16.51 -0.11 -14.23
C THR A 843 15.50 -0.53 -13.17
N LYS A 844 14.36 -1.11 -13.58
CA LYS A 844 13.29 -1.58 -12.69
C LYS A 844 12.69 -2.88 -13.22
N THR A 845 12.32 -3.78 -12.30
CA THR A 845 11.42 -4.91 -12.58
C THR A 845 10.16 -4.71 -11.74
N LEU A 846 9.05 -4.36 -12.39
CA LEU A 846 7.75 -4.18 -11.75
C LEU A 846 7.13 -5.57 -11.54
N GLN A 847 6.84 -5.90 -10.28
CA GLN A 847 6.23 -7.16 -9.88
C GLN A 847 4.87 -6.89 -9.24
N GLY A 848 3.89 -7.76 -9.50
CA GLY A 848 2.54 -7.64 -8.91
C GLY A 848 1.43 -8.27 -9.74
N HIS A 849 1.69 -8.66 -10.99
CA HIS A 849 0.81 -9.54 -11.75
C HIS A 849 1.03 -11.01 -11.32
N ALA A 850 -0.06 -11.78 -11.27
CA ALA A 850 -0.07 -13.20 -10.93
C ALA A 850 0.04 -14.10 -12.18
N SER A 851 -0.18 -13.54 -13.37
CA SER A 851 -0.11 -14.23 -14.67
C SER A 851 0.56 -13.36 -15.74
N ARG A 852 0.48 -13.79 -17.01
CA ARG A 852 1.14 -13.19 -18.18
C ARG A 852 0.71 -11.75 -18.39
N VAL A 853 1.67 -10.84 -18.54
CA VAL A 853 1.42 -9.47 -19.00
C VAL A 853 1.30 -9.48 -20.52
N TRP A 854 0.15 -9.10 -21.05
CA TRP A 854 -0.13 -9.08 -22.49
C TRP A 854 0.23 -7.76 -23.14
N ALA A 855 -0.06 -6.65 -22.48
CA ALA A 855 0.09 -5.33 -23.05
C ALA A 855 0.57 -4.33 -21.99
N VAL A 856 1.50 -3.46 -22.41
CA VAL A 856 1.99 -2.30 -21.65
C VAL A 856 1.93 -1.05 -22.53
N ALA A 857 1.62 0.10 -21.94
CA ALA A 857 1.67 1.40 -22.62
C ALA A 857 2.10 2.50 -21.64
N PHE A 858 2.92 3.43 -22.12
CA PHE A 858 3.24 4.66 -21.39
C PHE A 858 2.14 5.71 -21.58
N SER A 859 1.93 6.56 -20.58
CA SER A 859 1.22 7.83 -20.77
C SER A 859 2.03 8.76 -21.70
N PRO A 860 1.37 9.70 -22.41
CA PRO A 860 2.04 10.63 -23.33
C PRO A 860 3.07 11.57 -22.66
N ASP A 861 3.03 11.72 -21.33
CA ASP A 861 4.01 12.46 -20.55
C ASP A 861 5.15 11.58 -19.97
N GLY A 862 5.09 10.26 -20.15
CA GLY A 862 6.07 9.28 -19.66
C GLY A 862 6.05 9.03 -18.15
N GLN A 863 5.22 9.71 -17.35
CA GLN A 863 5.24 9.60 -15.89
C GLN A 863 4.57 8.32 -15.38
N THR A 864 3.59 7.79 -16.12
CA THR A 864 2.85 6.59 -15.76
C THR A 864 2.93 5.51 -16.84
N LEU A 865 2.80 4.25 -16.41
CA LEU A 865 2.70 3.09 -17.28
C LEU A 865 1.44 2.31 -16.90
N VAL A 866 0.66 1.85 -17.87
CA VAL A 866 -0.46 0.93 -17.64
C VAL A 866 -0.12 -0.47 -18.15
N SER A 867 -0.60 -1.51 -17.46
CA SER A 867 -0.44 -2.91 -17.87
C SER A 867 -1.71 -3.75 -17.70
N GLY A 868 -1.93 -4.64 -18.67
CA GLY A 868 -3.02 -5.61 -18.73
C GLY A 868 -2.51 -7.04 -18.78
N SER A 869 -3.25 -7.97 -18.16
CA SER A 869 -2.76 -9.33 -17.89
C SER A 869 -3.87 -10.40 -17.92
N ASP A 870 -3.44 -11.65 -18.13
CA ASP A 870 -4.19 -12.91 -17.94
C ASP A 870 -4.84 -13.01 -16.54
N ASP A 871 -4.30 -12.32 -15.53
CA ASP A 871 -4.83 -12.35 -14.16
C ASP A 871 -6.04 -11.44 -13.93
N ARG A 872 -6.54 -10.79 -15.00
CA ARG A 872 -7.68 -9.86 -14.98
C ARG A 872 -7.41 -8.60 -14.15
N LEU A 873 -6.15 -8.24 -13.94
CA LEU A 873 -5.78 -6.98 -13.33
C LEU A 873 -5.43 -5.96 -14.43
N LEU A 874 -5.99 -4.75 -14.29
CA LEU A 874 -5.43 -3.55 -14.90
C LEU A 874 -4.61 -2.84 -13.81
N LYS A 875 -3.34 -2.58 -14.06
CA LYS A 875 -2.47 -1.87 -13.12
C LYS A 875 -1.94 -0.58 -13.74
N LEU A 876 -2.07 0.51 -13.00
CA LEU A 876 -1.42 1.79 -13.26
C LEU A 876 -0.19 1.89 -12.35
N TRP A 877 0.96 2.17 -12.95
CA TRP A 877 2.26 2.24 -12.30
C TRP A 877 2.86 3.64 -12.42
N ASP A 878 3.60 4.04 -11.39
CA ASP A 878 4.49 5.19 -11.40
C ASP A 878 5.86 4.75 -11.95
N VAL A 879 6.36 5.44 -12.97
CA VAL A 879 7.55 5.03 -13.72
C VAL A 879 8.84 5.27 -12.93
N GLU A 880 8.93 6.41 -12.22
CA GLU A 880 10.11 6.80 -11.43
C GLU A 880 10.34 5.86 -10.23
N THR A 881 9.30 5.65 -9.44
CA THR A 881 9.35 4.82 -8.23
C THR A 881 9.22 3.33 -8.52
N GLY A 882 8.54 2.96 -9.61
CA GLY A 882 8.19 1.58 -9.95
C GLY A 882 7.06 0.99 -9.10
N LYS A 883 6.26 1.82 -8.41
CA LYS A 883 5.18 1.38 -7.52
C LYS A 883 3.83 1.36 -8.25
N ALA A 884 2.96 0.42 -7.86
CA ALA A 884 1.57 0.41 -8.31
C ALA A 884 0.81 1.59 -7.68
N LEU A 885 0.27 2.47 -8.53
CA LEU A 885 -0.62 3.56 -8.14
C LEU A 885 -2.05 3.04 -7.93
N LYS A 886 -2.56 2.19 -8.83
CA LYS A 886 -3.91 1.63 -8.74
C LYS A 886 -3.98 0.25 -9.38
N THR A 887 -4.66 -0.69 -8.72
CA THR A 887 -5.07 -1.98 -9.29
C THR A 887 -6.59 -2.05 -9.41
N LEU A 888 -7.09 -2.29 -10.61
CA LEU A 888 -8.47 -2.72 -10.84
C LEU A 888 -8.51 -4.25 -10.92
N TRP A 889 -9.55 -4.83 -10.33
CA TRP A 889 -9.74 -6.28 -10.24
C TRP A 889 -10.94 -6.69 -11.09
N GLY A 890 -10.66 -7.38 -12.19
CA GLY A 890 -11.67 -7.94 -13.07
C GLY A 890 -12.22 -9.28 -12.57
N TYR A 891 -13.54 -9.45 -12.62
CA TYR A 891 -14.21 -10.72 -12.38
C TYR A 891 -14.94 -11.23 -13.63
N THR A 892 -14.61 -12.46 -14.03
CA THR A 892 -15.41 -13.33 -14.91
C THR A 892 -15.15 -14.79 -14.52
N ASN A 893 -16.15 -15.64 -14.35
CA ASN A 893 -15.92 -17.07 -14.55
C ASN A 893 -16.25 -17.38 -16.02
N LEU A 894 -15.56 -18.34 -16.63
CA LEU A 894 -15.91 -18.82 -17.97
C LEU A 894 -15.87 -20.34 -17.93
N VAL A 895 -16.99 -21.00 -18.20
CA VAL A 895 -17.06 -22.47 -18.26
C VAL A 895 -16.50 -22.91 -19.60
N ARG A 896 -15.38 -23.64 -19.56
CA ARG A 896 -14.69 -24.10 -20.79
C ARG A 896 -15.03 -25.55 -21.15
N VAL A 897 -15.41 -26.35 -20.16
CA VAL A 897 -15.67 -27.80 -20.34
C VAL A 897 -16.78 -28.27 -19.41
N VAL A 898 -17.67 -29.13 -19.92
CA VAL A 898 -18.72 -29.81 -19.15
C VAL A 898 -18.69 -31.32 -19.46
N VAL A 899 -18.71 -32.17 -18.44
CA VAL A 899 -18.66 -33.64 -18.58
C VAL A 899 -19.53 -34.31 -17.52
N PHE A 900 -20.43 -35.21 -17.92
CA PHE A 900 -21.21 -36.03 -16.99
C PHE A 900 -20.35 -37.09 -16.29
N SER A 901 -20.70 -37.43 -15.04
CA SER A 901 -20.20 -38.63 -14.38
C SER A 901 -20.75 -39.90 -15.04
N PRO A 902 -20.07 -41.06 -14.94
CA PRO A 902 -20.51 -42.29 -15.62
C PRO A 902 -21.88 -42.83 -15.18
N ASP A 903 -22.31 -42.51 -13.95
CA ASP A 903 -23.63 -42.82 -13.40
C ASP A 903 -24.72 -41.77 -13.75
N GLY A 904 -24.32 -40.63 -14.31
CA GLY A 904 -25.21 -39.55 -14.70
C GLY A 904 -25.83 -38.77 -13.55
N THR A 905 -25.30 -38.88 -12.32
CA THR A 905 -25.80 -38.15 -11.14
C THR A 905 -25.14 -36.78 -10.95
N LEU A 906 -23.89 -36.65 -11.42
CA LEU A 906 -23.09 -35.44 -11.31
C LEU A 906 -22.66 -34.90 -12.68
N LEU A 907 -22.47 -33.58 -12.74
CA LEU A 907 -21.80 -32.90 -13.84
C LEU A 907 -20.52 -32.24 -13.33
N ALA A 908 -19.38 -32.47 -13.99
CA ALA A 908 -18.13 -31.78 -13.72
C ALA A 908 -17.92 -30.63 -14.70
N THR A 909 -17.58 -29.45 -14.19
CA THR A 909 -17.23 -28.29 -15.03
C THR A 909 -15.87 -27.72 -14.69
N GLY A 910 -15.09 -27.42 -15.73
CA GLY A 910 -13.83 -26.68 -15.61
C GLY A 910 -14.04 -25.20 -15.92
N SER A 911 -13.60 -24.32 -15.02
CA SER A 911 -13.77 -22.87 -15.14
C SER A 911 -12.44 -22.13 -15.29
N SER A 912 -12.49 -20.98 -15.95
CA SER A 912 -11.36 -20.04 -16.05
C SER A 912 -10.98 -19.40 -14.71
N ASP A 913 -11.82 -19.51 -13.67
CA ASP A 913 -11.51 -19.09 -12.29
C ASP A 913 -10.47 -19.98 -11.57
N ARG A 914 -9.97 -21.04 -12.24
CA ARG A 914 -9.04 -22.10 -11.78
C ARG A 914 -9.69 -23.18 -10.92
N THR A 915 -11.01 -23.17 -10.78
CA THR A 915 -11.80 -24.17 -10.04
C THR A 915 -12.38 -25.23 -10.98
N VAL A 916 -12.51 -26.44 -10.43
CA VAL A 916 -13.39 -27.48 -10.98
C VAL A 916 -14.58 -27.62 -10.06
N ARG A 917 -15.80 -27.61 -10.57
CA ARG A 917 -17.03 -27.73 -9.77
C ARG A 917 -17.78 -29.00 -10.15
N LEU A 918 -18.30 -29.70 -9.15
CA LEU A 918 -19.23 -30.81 -9.30
C LEU A 918 -20.63 -30.31 -8.96
N TRP A 919 -21.56 -30.56 -9.87
CA TRP A 919 -22.97 -30.18 -9.74
C TRP A 919 -23.81 -31.43 -9.62
N ASP A 920 -24.77 -31.43 -8.70
CA ASP A 920 -25.85 -32.43 -8.71
C ASP A 920 -26.89 -31.98 -9.73
N ILE A 921 -27.26 -32.88 -10.65
CA ILE A 921 -28.08 -32.55 -11.82
C ILE A 921 -29.56 -32.32 -11.44
N HIS A 922 -30.03 -32.97 -10.38
CA HIS A 922 -31.43 -32.90 -9.95
C HIS A 922 -31.73 -31.61 -9.18
N THR A 923 -30.75 -31.11 -8.42
CA THR A 923 -30.86 -29.90 -7.58
C THR A 923 -30.24 -28.66 -8.22
N GLY A 924 -29.36 -28.82 -9.22
CA GLY A 924 -28.59 -27.73 -9.84
C GLY A 924 -27.54 -27.11 -8.92
N LYS A 925 -27.25 -27.70 -7.75
CA LYS A 925 -26.34 -27.15 -6.74
C LYS A 925 -24.93 -27.72 -6.85
N VAL A 926 -23.93 -26.91 -6.46
CA VAL A 926 -22.54 -27.37 -6.32
C VAL A 926 -22.44 -28.34 -5.14
N VAL A 927 -22.04 -29.58 -5.42
CA VAL A 927 -21.74 -30.61 -4.41
C VAL A 927 -20.32 -30.44 -3.86
N LYS A 928 -19.36 -30.08 -4.74
CA LYS A 928 -17.97 -29.81 -4.38
C LYS A 928 -17.34 -28.81 -5.34
N ALA A 929 -16.41 -28.00 -4.83
CA ALA A 929 -15.46 -27.24 -5.63
C ALA A 929 -14.03 -27.70 -5.30
N PHE A 930 -13.22 -27.96 -6.32
CA PHE A 930 -11.80 -28.30 -6.20
C PHE A 930 -10.95 -27.08 -6.57
N GLN A 931 -10.01 -26.73 -5.71
CA GLN A 931 -9.01 -25.68 -5.94
C GLN A 931 -7.59 -26.27 -5.86
N GLY A 932 -6.67 -25.76 -6.68
CA GLY A 932 -5.27 -26.21 -6.71
C GLY A 932 -4.57 -26.11 -8.07
N HIS A 933 -5.26 -25.63 -9.11
CA HIS A 933 -4.64 -25.24 -10.39
C HIS A 933 -4.22 -23.77 -10.37
N THR A 934 -3.16 -23.41 -11.10
CA THR A 934 -2.69 -22.02 -11.16
C THR A 934 -3.25 -21.25 -12.37
N ARG A 935 -3.73 -21.95 -13.40
CA ARG A 935 -4.47 -21.39 -14.55
C ARG A 935 -5.87 -21.97 -14.70
N GLY A 936 -6.66 -21.37 -15.57
CA GLY A 936 -8.02 -21.81 -15.91
C GLY A 936 -8.04 -23.26 -16.40
N ILE A 937 -9.13 -23.96 -16.12
CA ILE A 937 -9.29 -25.36 -16.50
C ILE A 937 -9.72 -25.45 -17.96
N LEU A 938 -9.03 -26.29 -18.73
CA LEU A 938 -9.27 -26.49 -20.16
C LEU A 938 -10.02 -27.80 -20.44
N SER A 939 -9.77 -28.85 -19.65
CA SER A 939 -10.44 -30.15 -19.80
C SER A 939 -10.64 -30.84 -18.45
N THR A 940 -11.72 -31.63 -18.38
CA THR A 940 -12.04 -32.55 -17.28
C THR A 940 -12.40 -33.91 -17.87
N ALA A 941 -12.12 -34.98 -17.12
CA ALA A 941 -12.55 -36.34 -17.47
C ALA A 941 -12.75 -37.18 -16.21
N PHE A 942 -13.84 -37.94 -16.13
CA PHE A 942 -14.01 -38.96 -15.08
C PHE A 942 -13.31 -40.26 -15.49
N SER A 943 -12.82 -41.00 -14.49
CA SER A 943 -12.52 -42.42 -14.64
C SER A 943 -13.81 -43.21 -14.91
N HIS A 944 -13.72 -44.36 -15.58
CA HIS A 944 -14.89 -45.19 -15.92
C HIS A 944 -15.65 -45.65 -14.68
N ASN A 945 -14.95 -45.86 -13.56
CA ASN A 945 -15.57 -46.17 -12.27
C ASN A 945 -16.14 -44.95 -11.50
N GLY A 946 -16.02 -43.73 -12.03
CA GLY A 946 -16.51 -42.48 -11.43
C GLY A 946 -15.79 -42.00 -10.16
N GLN A 947 -14.77 -42.73 -9.67
CA GLN A 947 -14.11 -42.43 -8.39
C GLN A 947 -13.04 -41.33 -8.48
N ILE A 948 -12.45 -41.16 -9.68
CA ILE A 948 -11.38 -40.20 -9.94
C ILE A 948 -11.87 -39.21 -11.00
N LEU A 949 -11.62 -37.92 -10.76
CA LEU A 949 -11.77 -36.85 -11.74
C LEU A 949 -10.38 -36.35 -12.11
N ALA A 950 -10.02 -36.38 -13.40
CA ALA A 950 -8.88 -35.66 -13.92
C ALA A 950 -9.30 -34.25 -14.34
N SER A 951 -8.46 -33.25 -14.10
CA SER A 951 -8.63 -31.90 -14.67
C SER A 951 -7.30 -31.28 -15.09
N ALA A 952 -7.33 -30.58 -16.22
CA ALA A 952 -6.16 -30.13 -16.97
C ALA A 952 -6.11 -28.61 -17.15
N SER A 953 -4.90 -28.05 -17.02
CA SER A 953 -4.58 -26.62 -17.08
C SER A 953 -3.12 -26.45 -17.60
N GLU A 954 -2.22 -25.79 -16.87
CA GLU A 954 -0.76 -25.99 -17.00
C GLU A 954 -0.27 -27.39 -16.57
N LYS A 955 -1.05 -28.07 -15.72
CA LYS A 955 -0.76 -29.39 -15.14
C LYS A 955 -2.04 -30.23 -15.13
N ILE A 956 -1.92 -31.52 -14.83
CA ILE A 956 -3.08 -32.40 -14.67
C ILE A 956 -3.21 -32.76 -13.19
N ASN A 957 -4.34 -32.45 -12.58
CA ASN A 957 -4.65 -32.85 -11.21
C ASN A 957 -5.66 -34.00 -11.23
N LEU A 958 -5.39 -35.02 -10.42
CA LEU A 958 -6.28 -36.15 -10.18
C LEU A 958 -6.94 -35.98 -8.82
N TRP A 959 -8.26 -35.95 -8.78
CA TRP A 959 -9.07 -35.69 -7.59
C TRP A 959 -9.89 -36.92 -7.21
N ASN A 960 -10.04 -37.18 -5.93
CA ASN A 960 -10.97 -38.19 -5.44
C ASN A 960 -12.37 -37.56 -5.33
N VAL A 961 -13.32 -38.07 -6.11
CA VAL A 961 -14.66 -37.48 -6.28
C VAL A 961 -15.44 -37.46 -4.96
N ALA A 962 -15.39 -38.55 -4.19
CA ALA A 962 -16.12 -38.66 -2.92
C ALA A 962 -15.59 -37.73 -1.81
N THR A 963 -14.27 -37.66 -1.65
CA THR A 963 -13.65 -36.86 -0.56
C THR A 963 -13.44 -35.40 -0.90
N GLY A 964 -13.27 -35.04 -2.18
CA GLY A 964 -12.86 -33.69 -2.60
C GLY A 964 -11.35 -33.47 -2.61
N LYS A 965 -10.53 -34.45 -2.21
CA LYS A 965 -9.08 -34.27 -2.03
C LYS A 965 -8.29 -34.53 -3.32
N LEU A 966 -7.22 -33.75 -3.51
CA LEU A 966 -6.20 -34.01 -4.52
C LEU A 966 -5.49 -35.33 -4.21
N ILE A 967 -5.49 -36.25 -5.17
CA ILE A 967 -4.75 -37.52 -5.13
C ILE A 967 -3.31 -37.27 -5.59
N ARG A 968 -3.15 -36.61 -6.75
CA ARG A 968 -1.85 -36.41 -7.40
C ARG A 968 -1.88 -35.29 -8.45
N THR A 969 -0.75 -34.63 -8.64
CA THR A 969 -0.48 -33.74 -9.79
C THR A 969 0.49 -34.42 -10.75
N LEU A 970 0.15 -34.48 -12.03
CA LEU A 970 1.02 -34.93 -13.12
C LEU A 970 1.69 -33.70 -13.75
N GLN A 971 3.03 -33.75 -13.89
CA GLN A 971 3.84 -32.66 -14.42
C GLN A 971 4.82 -33.22 -15.46
N GLY A 972 5.02 -32.50 -16.57
CA GLY A 972 5.93 -32.92 -17.65
C GLY A 972 5.52 -32.52 -19.07
N HIS A 973 4.36 -31.88 -19.25
CA HIS A 973 4.12 -31.00 -20.40
C HIS A 973 4.79 -29.64 -20.18
N THR A 974 5.23 -28.97 -21.24
CA THR A 974 5.89 -27.64 -21.17
C THR A 974 4.94 -26.49 -21.49
N ASN A 975 3.72 -26.78 -21.94
CA ASN A 975 2.68 -25.80 -22.26
C ASN A 975 1.30 -26.30 -21.74
N TRP A 976 0.24 -25.56 -22.00
CA TRP A 976 -1.14 -25.89 -21.59
C TRP A 976 -1.57 -27.27 -22.08
N VAL A 977 -2.34 -27.98 -21.24
CA VAL A 977 -2.92 -29.29 -21.53
C VAL A 977 -4.39 -29.10 -21.90
N TRP A 978 -4.70 -29.25 -23.19
CA TRP A 978 -6.01 -28.93 -23.77
C TRP A 978 -7.05 -30.02 -23.56
N SER A 979 -6.64 -31.29 -23.47
CA SER A 979 -7.55 -32.42 -23.30
C SER A 979 -6.92 -33.54 -22.49
N VAL A 980 -7.73 -34.21 -21.68
CA VAL A 980 -7.39 -35.46 -20.97
C VAL A 980 -8.47 -36.51 -21.20
N ALA A 981 -8.06 -37.78 -21.28
CA ALA A 981 -8.97 -38.91 -21.41
C ALA A 981 -8.44 -40.12 -20.61
N PHE A 982 -9.34 -40.87 -19.97
CA PHE A 982 -8.99 -42.14 -19.31
C PHE A 982 -9.09 -43.31 -20.30
N HIS A 983 -8.19 -44.29 -20.16
CA HIS A 983 -8.34 -45.60 -20.79
C HIS A 983 -9.47 -46.40 -20.11
N SER A 984 -10.11 -47.32 -20.82
CA SER A 984 -11.23 -48.19 -20.35
C SER A 984 -10.92 -49.13 -19.16
N GLN A 985 -9.74 -49.01 -18.55
CA GLN A 985 -9.32 -49.75 -17.35
C GLN A 985 -8.80 -48.81 -16.25
N ASP A 986 -8.95 -47.49 -16.42
CA ASP A 986 -8.54 -46.42 -15.49
C ASP A 986 -7.05 -46.40 -15.04
N ASN A 987 -6.22 -47.32 -15.53
CA ASN A 987 -4.79 -47.42 -15.24
C ASN A 987 -3.93 -46.39 -15.99
N ILE A 988 -4.40 -45.94 -17.15
CA ILE A 988 -3.70 -45.02 -18.05
C ILE A 988 -4.58 -43.79 -18.31
N LEU A 989 -3.97 -42.61 -18.26
CA LEU A 989 -4.55 -41.34 -18.72
C LEU A 989 -3.75 -40.84 -19.93
N ALA A 990 -4.44 -40.40 -20.98
CA ALA A 990 -3.84 -39.66 -22.09
C ALA A 990 -4.04 -38.15 -21.89
N SER A 991 -3.11 -37.34 -22.39
CA SER A 991 -3.22 -35.88 -22.39
C SER A 991 -2.67 -35.25 -23.67
N ALA A 992 -3.38 -34.28 -24.23
CA ALA A 992 -2.98 -33.45 -25.37
C ALA A 992 -2.52 -32.06 -24.92
N SER A 993 -1.51 -31.48 -25.55
CA SER A 993 -0.95 -30.20 -25.15
C SER A 993 -0.55 -29.28 -26.31
N GLY A 994 -0.53 -27.97 -26.02
CA GLY A 994 0.11 -26.95 -26.85
C GLY A 994 1.64 -27.03 -26.90
N ASP A 995 2.26 -28.08 -26.32
CA ASP A 995 3.68 -28.41 -26.54
C ASP A 995 3.90 -29.34 -27.75
N HIS A 996 2.88 -29.53 -28.59
CA HIS A 996 2.87 -30.39 -29.79
C HIS A 996 2.93 -31.90 -29.49
N THR A 997 2.82 -32.30 -28.22
CA THR A 997 2.89 -33.71 -27.81
C THR A 997 1.60 -34.24 -27.20
N VAL A 998 1.44 -35.56 -27.29
CA VAL A 998 0.49 -36.33 -26.48
C VAL A 998 1.28 -37.13 -25.45
N LYS A 999 0.85 -37.16 -24.19
CA LYS A 999 1.51 -37.97 -23.15
C LYS A 999 0.56 -39.02 -22.59
N LEU A 1000 1.10 -40.22 -22.35
CA LEU A 1000 0.43 -41.28 -21.61
C LEU A 1000 1.00 -41.33 -20.19
N TRP A 1001 0.13 -41.43 -19.20
CA TRP A 1001 0.48 -41.40 -17.78
C TRP A 1001 -0.07 -42.63 -17.06
N ASN A 1002 0.71 -43.18 -16.13
CA ASN A 1002 0.19 -44.16 -15.19
C ASN A 1002 -0.56 -43.45 -14.05
N VAL A 1003 -1.85 -43.75 -13.87
CA VAL A 1003 -2.73 -43.01 -12.95
C VAL A 1003 -2.32 -43.19 -11.49
N ALA A 1004 -1.90 -44.40 -11.08
CA ALA A 1004 -1.52 -44.69 -9.70
C ALA A 1004 -0.20 -44.00 -9.27
N THR A 1005 0.83 -44.09 -10.10
CA THR A 1005 2.18 -43.56 -9.80
C THR A 1005 2.38 -42.11 -10.25
N GLY A 1006 1.60 -41.64 -11.23
CA GLY A 1006 1.74 -40.35 -11.89
C GLY A 1006 2.94 -40.21 -12.83
N ARG A 1007 3.64 -41.30 -13.15
CA ARG A 1007 4.77 -41.27 -14.09
C ARG A 1007 4.27 -41.18 -15.53
N CYS A 1008 4.94 -40.36 -16.35
CA CYS A 1008 4.79 -40.40 -17.81
C CYS A 1008 5.33 -41.75 -18.32
N LEU A 1009 4.48 -42.50 -19.02
CA LEU A 1009 4.80 -43.78 -19.65
C LEU A 1009 5.38 -43.59 -21.05
N ARG A 1010 4.77 -42.68 -21.84
CA ARG A 1010 5.17 -42.37 -23.22
C ARG A 1010 4.89 -40.90 -23.53
N THR A 1011 5.72 -40.31 -24.38
CA THR A 1011 5.44 -39.04 -25.09
C THR A 1011 5.37 -39.37 -26.57
N LEU A 1012 4.23 -39.10 -27.19
CA LEU A 1012 3.96 -39.29 -28.62
C LEU A 1012 4.17 -37.94 -29.32
N VAL A 1013 4.98 -37.94 -30.38
CA VAL A 1013 5.39 -36.74 -31.11
C VAL A 1013 5.05 -36.94 -32.58
N GLY A 1014 4.46 -35.93 -33.22
CA GLY A 1014 4.17 -35.99 -34.65
C GLY A 1014 3.21 -34.94 -35.19
N HIS A 1015 2.39 -34.29 -34.35
CA HIS A 1015 1.65 -33.09 -34.77
C HIS A 1015 2.61 -31.92 -34.96
N THR A 1016 2.30 -31.05 -35.93
CA THR A 1016 3.13 -29.87 -36.27
C THR A 1016 2.62 -28.57 -35.64
N ASN A 1017 1.42 -28.61 -35.04
CA ASN A 1017 0.82 -27.51 -34.27
C ASN A 1017 0.28 -28.04 -32.92
N TRP A 1018 -0.38 -27.21 -32.11
CA TRP A 1018 -0.90 -27.59 -30.80
C TRP A 1018 -1.84 -28.80 -30.92
N VAL A 1019 -1.83 -29.70 -29.92
CA VAL A 1019 -2.75 -30.84 -29.85
C VAL A 1019 -3.92 -30.46 -28.95
N TRP A 1020 -5.13 -30.47 -29.50
CA TRP A 1020 -6.34 -29.97 -28.85
C TRP A 1020 -7.11 -31.05 -28.10
N SER A 1021 -7.33 -32.21 -28.74
CA SER A 1021 -8.18 -33.28 -28.18
C SER A 1021 -7.53 -34.65 -28.28
N VAL A 1022 -7.82 -35.51 -27.29
CA VAL A 1022 -7.48 -36.93 -27.28
C VAL A 1022 -8.69 -37.77 -26.86
N ALA A 1023 -8.87 -38.90 -27.52
CA ALA A 1023 -9.91 -39.88 -27.18
C ALA A 1023 -9.36 -41.31 -27.30
N PHE A 1024 -9.67 -42.17 -26.33
CA PHE A 1024 -9.38 -43.60 -26.46
C PHE A 1024 -10.47 -44.31 -27.26
N HIS A 1025 -10.07 -45.24 -28.11
CA HIS A 1025 -10.97 -46.22 -28.69
C HIS A 1025 -11.58 -47.09 -27.58
N PRO A 1026 -12.86 -47.54 -27.66
CA PRO A 1026 -13.51 -48.29 -26.57
C PRO A 1026 -12.75 -49.53 -26.10
N GLN A 1027 -12.06 -50.22 -27.01
CA GLN A 1027 -11.20 -51.38 -26.69
C GLN A 1027 -9.81 -51.01 -26.12
N GLY A 1028 -9.52 -49.73 -25.91
CA GLY A 1028 -8.30 -49.21 -25.25
C GLY A 1028 -7.01 -49.21 -26.08
N ARG A 1029 -6.87 -50.10 -27.07
CA ARG A 1029 -5.61 -50.26 -27.85
C ARG A 1029 -5.22 -49.05 -28.70
N ILE A 1030 -6.19 -48.30 -29.23
CA ILE A 1030 -5.96 -47.15 -30.12
C ILE A 1030 -6.30 -45.85 -29.37
N LEU A 1031 -5.47 -44.84 -29.55
CA LEU A 1031 -5.72 -43.46 -29.13
C LEU A 1031 -5.85 -42.58 -30.38
N ALA A 1032 -6.87 -41.74 -30.45
CA ALA A 1032 -6.95 -40.65 -31.42
C ALA A 1032 -6.44 -39.34 -30.80
N SER A 1033 -5.76 -38.51 -31.59
CA SER A 1033 -5.43 -37.13 -31.23
C SER A 1033 -5.71 -36.16 -32.38
N SER A 1034 -6.15 -34.94 -32.07
CA SER A 1034 -6.39 -33.87 -33.04
C SER A 1034 -5.57 -32.62 -32.70
N GLY A 1035 -5.17 -31.82 -33.69
CA GLY A 1035 -4.30 -30.67 -33.42
C GLY A 1035 -4.14 -29.69 -34.57
N ASP A 1036 -3.23 -30.03 -35.48
CA ASP A 1036 -3.10 -29.39 -36.79
C ASP A 1036 -4.33 -29.71 -37.68
N VAL A 1037 -4.20 -29.62 -39.01
CA VAL A 1037 -5.27 -30.00 -39.96
C VAL A 1037 -5.55 -31.51 -40.02
N THR A 1038 -4.96 -32.30 -39.12
CA THR A 1038 -5.00 -33.77 -39.13
C THR A 1038 -5.50 -34.36 -37.82
N VAL A 1039 -6.04 -35.57 -37.92
CA VAL A 1039 -6.29 -36.45 -36.77
C VAL A 1039 -5.34 -37.64 -36.88
N ARG A 1040 -4.67 -38.00 -35.78
CA ARG A 1040 -3.69 -39.10 -35.74
C ARG A 1040 -4.19 -40.22 -34.87
N LEU A 1041 -4.01 -41.46 -35.34
CA LEU A 1041 -4.27 -42.67 -34.58
C LEU A 1041 -2.94 -43.28 -34.11
N TRP A 1042 -2.89 -43.69 -32.85
CA TRP A 1042 -1.69 -44.21 -32.19
C TRP A 1042 -1.98 -45.56 -31.53
N ASP A 1043 -1.03 -46.51 -31.59
CA ASP A 1043 -1.10 -47.73 -30.78
C ASP A 1043 -0.60 -47.39 -29.37
N VAL A 1044 -1.43 -47.63 -28.37
CA VAL A 1044 -1.20 -47.23 -26.97
C VAL A 1044 -0.06 -48.03 -26.33
N VAL A 1045 0.19 -49.26 -26.81
CA VAL A 1045 1.21 -50.15 -26.27
C VAL A 1045 2.58 -49.80 -26.82
N THR A 1046 2.71 -49.54 -28.13
CA THR A 1046 3.99 -49.19 -28.77
C THR A 1046 4.30 -47.70 -28.72
N GLY A 1047 3.28 -46.84 -28.81
CA GLY A 1047 3.41 -45.40 -28.99
C GLY A 1047 3.62 -44.95 -30.44
N GLU A 1048 3.47 -45.85 -31.41
CA GLU A 1048 3.66 -45.54 -32.83
C GLU A 1048 2.37 -44.96 -33.46
N CYS A 1049 2.53 -44.07 -34.44
CA CYS A 1049 1.42 -43.53 -35.22
C CYS A 1049 0.98 -44.56 -36.27
N ILE A 1050 -0.22 -45.10 -36.12
CA ILE A 1050 -0.81 -46.10 -37.03
C ILE A 1050 -1.31 -45.44 -38.32
N LYS A 1051 -1.98 -44.30 -38.20
CA LYS A 1051 -2.59 -43.57 -39.33
C LYS A 1051 -2.60 -42.06 -39.08
N VAL A 1052 -2.57 -41.30 -40.17
CA VAL A 1052 -2.84 -39.85 -40.20
C VAL A 1052 -4.05 -39.63 -41.12
N LEU A 1053 -5.14 -39.10 -40.56
CA LEU A 1053 -6.36 -38.75 -41.27
C LEU A 1053 -6.24 -37.30 -41.74
N GLN A 1054 -6.34 -37.07 -43.05
CA GLN A 1054 -6.23 -35.76 -43.68
C GLN A 1054 -7.54 -35.43 -44.43
N GLY A 1055 -8.00 -34.18 -44.34
CA GLY A 1055 -9.20 -33.73 -45.06
C GLY A 1055 -9.97 -32.58 -44.41
N HIS A 1056 -9.60 -32.15 -43.20
CA HIS A 1056 -9.94 -30.82 -42.69
C HIS A 1056 -9.03 -29.76 -43.32
N THR A 1057 -9.52 -28.52 -43.44
CA THR A 1057 -8.74 -27.40 -44.02
C THR A 1057 -8.17 -26.45 -42.96
N ASN A 1058 -8.60 -26.58 -41.71
CA ASN A 1058 -8.14 -25.79 -40.57
C ASN A 1058 -7.96 -26.69 -39.32
N GLY A 1059 -7.55 -26.13 -38.19
CA GLY A 1059 -7.27 -26.87 -36.95
C GLY A 1059 -8.45 -27.74 -36.47
N VAL A 1060 -8.15 -28.91 -35.91
CA VAL A 1060 -9.16 -29.88 -35.47
C VAL A 1060 -9.28 -29.87 -33.94
N TRP A 1061 -10.35 -29.25 -33.44
CA TRP A 1061 -10.58 -28.95 -32.02
C TRP A 1061 -10.92 -30.17 -31.16
N SER A 1062 -11.75 -31.08 -31.67
CA SER A 1062 -12.32 -32.17 -30.87
C SER A 1062 -12.41 -33.47 -31.66
N VAL A 1063 -12.14 -34.59 -31.00
CA VAL A 1063 -12.34 -35.95 -31.53
C VAL A 1063 -13.10 -36.82 -30.53
N ALA A 1064 -13.99 -37.67 -31.05
CA ALA A 1064 -14.75 -38.65 -30.25
C ALA A 1064 -14.88 -39.97 -31.01
N PHE A 1065 -14.68 -41.10 -30.34
CA PHE A 1065 -14.99 -42.41 -30.92
C PHE A 1065 -16.48 -42.76 -30.72
N HIS A 1066 -17.08 -43.37 -31.73
CA HIS A 1066 -18.37 -44.03 -31.62
C HIS A 1066 -18.29 -45.18 -30.59
N PRO A 1067 -19.34 -45.49 -29.81
CA PRO A 1067 -19.30 -46.53 -28.77
C PRO A 1067 -18.89 -47.92 -29.24
N GLN A 1068 -19.16 -48.28 -30.50
CA GLN A 1068 -18.71 -49.54 -31.12
C GLN A 1068 -17.29 -49.48 -31.74
N GLY A 1069 -16.62 -48.33 -31.70
CA GLY A 1069 -15.22 -48.14 -32.10
C GLY A 1069 -14.94 -47.96 -33.60
N LYS A 1070 -15.83 -48.41 -34.49
CA LYS A 1070 -15.62 -48.38 -35.96
C LYS A 1070 -15.55 -46.98 -36.58
N ILE A 1071 -16.22 -45.99 -35.98
CA ILE A 1071 -16.31 -44.62 -36.49
C ILE A 1071 -15.65 -43.67 -35.51
N LEU A 1072 -14.91 -42.69 -36.03
CA LEU A 1072 -14.38 -41.55 -35.30
C LEU A 1072 -15.03 -40.27 -35.84
N ALA A 1073 -15.51 -39.39 -34.97
CA ALA A 1073 -15.93 -38.04 -35.32
C ALA A 1073 -14.80 -37.04 -35.04
N SER A 1074 -14.66 -36.02 -35.88
CA SER A 1074 -13.78 -34.87 -35.64
C SER A 1074 -14.47 -33.55 -35.97
N ALA A 1075 -14.26 -32.53 -35.13
CA ALA A 1075 -14.76 -31.17 -35.30
C ALA A 1075 -13.61 -30.18 -35.51
N SER A 1076 -13.82 -29.17 -36.37
CA SER A 1076 -12.76 -28.26 -36.81
C SER A 1076 -13.21 -26.80 -36.92
N ASP A 1077 -12.22 -25.91 -36.90
CA ASP A 1077 -12.37 -24.49 -37.23
C ASP A 1077 -12.74 -24.24 -38.71
N ASP A 1078 -12.74 -25.28 -39.56
CA ASP A 1078 -13.28 -25.22 -40.93
C ASP A 1078 -14.81 -25.28 -41.03
N TYR A 1079 -15.49 -25.22 -39.87
CA TYR A 1079 -16.95 -25.24 -39.68
C TYR A 1079 -17.59 -26.61 -39.94
N THR A 1080 -16.78 -27.65 -40.16
CA THR A 1080 -17.26 -29.00 -40.49
C THR A 1080 -17.08 -29.98 -39.33
N VAL A 1081 -17.95 -30.98 -39.31
CA VAL A 1081 -17.72 -32.21 -38.56
C VAL A 1081 -17.52 -33.35 -39.57
N LYS A 1082 -16.49 -34.16 -39.40
CA LYS A 1082 -16.19 -35.31 -40.28
C LYS A 1082 -16.31 -36.61 -39.53
N LEU A 1083 -16.92 -37.60 -40.19
CA LEU A 1083 -16.97 -38.99 -39.74
C LEU A 1083 -15.95 -39.80 -40.52
N TRP A 1084 -15.13 -40.57 -39.83
CA TRP A 1084 -14.05 -41.37 -40.38
C TRP A 1084 -14.24 -42.83 -40.03
N ASP A 1085 -13.97 -43.72 -40.98
CA ASP A 1085 -13.81 -45.14 -40.72
C ASP A 1085 -12.42 -45.39 -40.12
N VAL A 1086 -12.38 -46.06 -38.97
CA VAL A 1086 -11.14 -46.19 -38.16
C VAL A 1086 -10.15 -47.20 -38.78
N ASP A 1087 -10.65 -48.26 -39.42
CA ASP A 1087 -9.84 -49.34 -39.98
C ASP A 1087 -9.20 -48.95 -41.32
N THR A 1088 -9.93 -48.24 -42.18
CA THR A 1088 -9.43 -47.73 -43.47
C THR A 1088 -8.77 -46.37 -43.32
N GLY A 1089 -9.32 -45.47 -42.51
CA GLY A 1089 -8.95 -44.05 -42.43
C GLY A 1089 -9.69 -43.17 -43.44
N ALA A 1090 -10.71 -43.69 -44.15
CA ALA A 1090 -11.49 -42.92 -45.11
C ALA A 1090 -12.49 -41.98 -44.42
N CYS A 1091 -12.67 -40.78 -44.97
CA CYS A 1091 -13.78 -39.90 -44.58
C CYS A 1091 -15.10 -40.48 -45.14
N LEU A 1092 -15.99 -40.92 -44.24
CA LEU A 1092 -17.30 -41.47 -44.58
C LEU A 1092 -18.31 -40.36 -44.92
N GLN A 1093 -18.34 -39.30 -44.10
CA GLN A 1093 -19.26 -38.17 -44.24
C GLN A 1093 -18.58 -36.87 -43.81
N THR A 1094 -18.99 -35.75 -44.41
CA THR A 1094 -18.67 -34.38 -43.95
C THR A 1094 -19.99 -33.65 -43.72
N LEU A 1095 -20.21 -33.20 -42.48
CA LEU A 1095 -21.40 -32.52 -42.00
C LEU A 1095 -21.13 -31.01 -42.01
N GLN A 1096 -21.92 -30.24 -42.77
CA GLN A 1096 -21.69 -28.80 -43.02
C GLN A 1096 -22.98 -27.99 -42.86
N GLU A 1097 -23.39 -27.72 -41.62
CA GLU A 1097 -24.54 -26.85 -41.29
C GLU A 1097 -24.20 -25.75 -40.28
N HIS A 1098 -23.05 -25.83 -39.61
CA HIS A 1098 -22.58 -24.78 -38.71
C HIS A 1098 -22.04 -23.61 -39.52
N THR A 1099 -22.26 -22.39 -39.04
CA THR A 1099 -21.85 -21.15 -39.73
C THR A 1099 -20.50 -20.62 -39.24
N ASN A 1100 -19.88 -21.31 -38.29
CA ASN A 1100 -18.64 -20.92 -37.61
C ASN A 1100 -17.94 -22.18 -37.03
N GLY A 1101 -16.78 -22.01 -36.40
CA GLY A 1101 -15.92 -23.09 -35.92
C GLY A 1101 -16.59 -24.03 -34.92
N VAL A 1102 -16.41 -25.35 -35.11
CA VAL A 1102 -17.01 -26.38 -34.25
C VAL A 1102 -16.01 -26.81 -33.18
N TRP A 1103 -16.33 -26.54 -31.92
CA TRP A 1103 -15.42 -26.69 -30.78
C TRP A 1103 -15.42 -28.10 -30.18
N SER A 1104 -16.58 -28.75 -30.12
CA SER A 1104 -16.75 -30.02 -29.38
C SER A 1104 -17.74 -30.94 -30.08
N VAL A 1105 -17.42 -32.24 -30.11
CA VAL A 1105 -18.32 -33.31 -30.56
C VAL A 1105 -18.41 -34.43 -29.53
N ALA A 1106 -19.60 -35.02 -29.41
CA ALA A 1106 -19.87 -36.18 -28.57
C ALA A 1106 -20.86 -37.12 -29.27
N PHE A 1107 -20.68 -38.44 -29.12
CA PHE A 1107 -21.69 -39.43 -29.52
C PHE A 1107 -22.68 -39.69 -28.38
N SER A 1108 -23.90 -40.07 -28.71
CA SER A 1108 -24.85 -40.64 -27.76
C SER A 1108 -24.36 -42.01 -27.25
N PRO A 1109 -24.82 -42.49 -26.07
CA PRO A 1109 -24.40 -43.77 -25.51
C PRO A 1109 -24.72 -45.00 -26.39
N ASP A 1110 -25.78 -44.92 -27.19
CA ASP A 1110 -26.17 -45.94 -28.17
C ASP A 1110 -25.44 -45.80 -29.53
N GLY A 1111 -24.80 -44.65 -29.78
CA GLY A 1111 -24.04 -44.32 -30.99
C GLY A 1111 -24.87 -43.84 -32.18
N ASN A 1112 -26.21 -43.83 -32.08
CA ASN A 1112 -27.08 -43.43 -33.18
C ASN A 1112 -27.04 -41.93 -33.48
N LEU A 1113 -26.73 -41.11 -32.47
CA LEU A 1113 -26.72 -39.66 -32.55
C LEU A 1113 -25.31 -39.11 -32.28
N LEU A 1114 -25.03 -37.96 -32.91
CA LEU A 1114 -23.86 -37.14 -32.66
C LEU A 1114 -24.34 -35.72 -32.31
N ALA A 1115 -23.77 -35.11 -31.28
CA ALA A 1115 -23.98 -33.70 -30.97
C ALA A 1115 -22.70 -32.92 -31.28
N SER A 1116 -22.86 -31.71 -31.82
CA SER A 1116 -21.77 -30.75 -32.03
C SER A 1116 -22.09 -29.39 -31.41
N ALA A 1117 -21.08 -28.78 -30.78
CA ALA A 1117 -21.13 -27.44 -30.21
C ALA A 1117 -20.28 -26.48 -31.06
N SER A 1118 -20.81 -25.30 -31.33
CA SER A 1118 -20.21 -24.33 -32.27
C SER A 1118 -20.10 -22.92 -31.70
N ASP A 1119 -19.18 -22.18 -32.29
CA ASP A 1119 -19.00 -20.74 -32.09
C ASP A 1119 -20.18 -19.91 -32.63
N ASP A 1120 -21.04 -20.50 -33.47
CA ASP A 1120 -22.30 -19.90 -33.94
C ASP A 1120 -23.42 -19.82 -32.87
N LYS A 1121 -23.10 -20.15 -31.61
CA LYS A 1121 -24.00 -20.15 -30.44
C LYS A 1121 -25.07 -21.26 -30.47
N THR A 1122 -24.97 -22.21 -31.38
CA THR A 1122 -25.90 -23.34 -31.47
C THR A 1122 -25.26 -24.67 -31.10
N LEU A 1123 -26.10 -25.61 -30.71
CA LEU A 1123 -25.78 -27.04 -30.75
C LEU A 1123 -26.54 -27.66 -31.91
N LYS A 1124 -25.94 -28.61 -32.62
CA LYS A 1124 -26.62 -29.43 -33.63
C LYS A 1124 -26.60 -30.89 -33.25
N LEU A 1125 -27.72 -31.57 -33.47
CA LEU A 1125 -27.88 -33.01 -33.30
C LEU A 1125 -27.98 -33.66 -34.68
N TRP A 1126 -27.21 -34.72 -34.88
CA TRP A 1126 -27.05 -35.39 -36.17
C TRP A 1126 -27.37 -36.87 -36.04
N ASP A 1127 -28.04 -37.42 -37.04
CA ASP A 1127 -28.15 -38.87 -37.22
C ASP A 1127 -26.85 -39.41 -37.84
N VAL A 1128 -26.21 -40.35 -37.16
CA VAL A 1128 -24.88 -40.88 -37.54
C VAL A 1128 -24.93 -41.75 -38.80
N SER A 1129 -26.09 -42.35 -39.10
CA SER A 1129 -26.24 -43.24 -40.26
C SER A 1129 -26.47 -42.49 -41.57
N THR A 1130 -27.20 -41.37 -41.51
CA THR A 1130 -27.63 -40.57 -42.67
C THR A 1130 -26.88 -39.25 -42.83
N GLY A 1131 -26.19 -38.78 -41.78
CA GLY A 1131 -25.49 -37.49 -41.78
C GLY A 1131 -26.41 -36.27 -41.75
N LYS A 1132 -27.71 -36.45 -41.46
CA LYS A 1132 -28.68 -35.35 -41.43
C LYS A 1132 -28.69 -34.66 -40.07
N CYS A 1133 -28.72 -33.33 -40.07
CA CYS A 1133 -29.05 -32.54 -38.89
C CYS A 1133 -30.52 -32.77 -38.54
N LEU A 1134 -30.78 -33.39 -37.40
CA LEU A 1134 -32.13 -33.64 -36.86
C LEU A 1134 -32.68 -32.40 -36.15
N GLN A 1135 -31.83 -31.69 -35.41
CA GLN A 1135 -32.25 -30.59 -34.54
C GLN A 1135 -31.13 -29.56 -34.36
N THR A 1136 -31.51 -28.29 -34.19
CA THR A 1136 -30.60 -27.19 -33.83
C THR A 1136 -31.13 -26.52 -32.57
N PHE A 1137 -30.37 -26.58 -31.47
CA PHE A 1137 -30.72 -25.94 -30.20
C PHE A 1137 -30.24 -24.49 -30.22
N GLN A 1138 -31.15 -23.57 -29.90
CA GLN A 1138 -30.87 -22.13 -29.82
C GLN A 1138 -31.23 -21.63 -28.42
N GLY A 1139 -30.45 -20.68 -27.89
CA GLY A 1139 -30.70 -20.09 -26.57
C GLY A 1139 -29.45 -19.77 -25.74
N HIS A 1140 -28.25 -20.10 -26.21
CA HIS A 1140 -27.01 -19.53 -25.67
C HIS A 1140 -26.84 -18.08 -26.14
N SER A 1141 -26.32 -17.23 -25.26
CA SER A 1141 -26.02 -15.82 -25.57
C SER A 1141 -24.66 -15.65 -26.25
N ASP A 1142 -23.73 -16.58 -26.01
CA ASP A 1142 -22.38 -16.62 -26.54
C ASP A 1142 -21.98 -18.03 -27.05
N ARG A 1143 -20.73 -18.22 -27.47
CA ARG A 1143 -20.24 -19.48 -28.06
C ARG A 1143 -20.37 -20.67 -27.10
N VAL A 1144 -20.62 -21.85 -27.69
CA VAL A 1144 -20.75 -23.11 -26.97
C VAL A 1144 -19.44 -23.89 -27.06
N THR A 1145 -18.73 -24.00 -25.95
CA THR A 1145 -17.35 -24.51 -25.91
C THR A 1145 -17.26 -26.03 -25.75
N SER A 1146 -18.31 -26.64 -25.20
CA SER A 1146 -18.31 -28.05 -24.80
C SER A 1146 -19.72 -28.62 -24.81
N VAL A 1147 -19.85 -29.89 -25.25
CA VAL A 1147 -21.09 -30.66 -25.21
C VAL A 1147 -20.84 -32.06 -24.65
N SER A 1148 -21.78 -32.58 -23.86
CA SER A 1148 -21.73 -33.93 -23.30
C SER A 1148 -23.13 -34.54 -23.27
N PHE A 1149 -23.27 -35.80 -23.70
CA PHE A 1149 -24.50 -36.57 -23.51
C PHE A 1149 -24.56 -37.14 -22.09
N HIS A 1150 -25.76 -37.17 -21.52
CA HIS A 1150 -26.04 -37.94 -20.32
C HIS A 1150 -25.90 -39.45 -20.61
N PRO A 1151 -25.34 -40.27 -19.70
CA PRO A 1151 -25.12 -41.71 -19.94
C PRO A 1151 -26.37 -42.53 -20.28
N GLN A 1152 -27.58 -42.02 -19.98
CA GLN A 1152 -28.85 -42.67 -20.30
C GLN A 1152 -29.53 -42.11 -21.57
N GLY A 1153 -28.86 -41.20 -22.30
CA GLY A 1153 -29.23 -40.80 -23.67
C GLY A 1153 -30.43 -39.87 -23.83
N LYS A 1154 -31.00 -39.31 -22.75
CA LYS A 1154 -32.18 -38.40 -22.80
C LYS A 1154 -31.86 -36.91 -22.67
N LEU A 1155 -30.69 -36.58 -22.13
CA LEU A 1155 -30.29 -35.20 -21.81
C LEU A 1155 -28.96 -34.86 -22.47
N LEU A 1156 -28.83 -33.60 -22.87
CA LEU A 1156 -27.59 -33.01 -23.37
C LEU A 1156 -27.16 -31.86 -22.44
N ALA A 1157 -25.91 -31.86 -22.00
CA ALA A 1157 -25.32 -30.72 -21.31
C ALA A 1157 -24.43 -29.92 -22.25
N SER A 1158 -24.49 -28.59 -22.15
CA SER A 1158 -23.60 -27.68 -22.88
C SER A 1158 -23.03 -26.59 -21.99
N GLY A 1159 -21.78 -26.20 -22.27
CA GLY A 1159 -21.08 -25.11 -21.60
C GLY A 1159 -21.02 -23.85 -22.46
N GLU A 1160 -21.45 -22.71 -21.90
CA GLU A 1160 -21.30 -21.38 -22.49
C GLU A 1160 -20.11 -20.64 -21.89
N GLN A 1161 -19.50 -19.74 -22.68
CA GLN A 1161 -18.46 -18.85 -22.18
C GLN A 1161 -18.93 -17.98 -20.98
N GLU A 1162 -20.19 -17.55 -20.94
CA GLU A 1162 -20.77 -16.64 -19.92
C GLU A 1162 -21.39 -17.41 -18.72
N GLU A 1163 -20.61 -18.28 -18.06
CA GLU A 1163 -20.94 -19.05 -16.84
C GLU A 1163 -22.13 -20.04 -16.90
N LYS A 1164 -22.94 -20.00 -17.96
CA LYS A 1164 -24.15 -20.81 -18.10
C LYS A 1164 -23.83 -22.22 -18.58
N ILE A 1165 -24.26 -23.19 -17.80
CA ILE A 1165 -24.42 -24.58 -18.20
C ILE A 1165 -25.90 -24.75 -18.56
N LYS A 1166 -26.21 -25.26 -19.75
CA LYS A 1166 -27.60 -25.60 -20.13
C LYS A 1166 -27.79 -27.10 -20.19
N LEU A 1167 -28.92 -27.56 -19.65
CA LEU A 1167 -29.42 -28.91 -19.81
C LEU A 1167 -30.58 -28.86 -20.81
N TRP A 1168 -30.46 -29.64 -21.88
CA TRP A 1168 -31.45 -29.74 -22.95
C TRP A 1168 -32.09 -31.10 -22.96
N ASP A 1169 -33.39 -31.11 -23.25
CA ASP A 1169 -34.14 -32.32 -23.54
C ASP A 1169 -34.01 -32.66 -25.04
N LEU A 1170 -33.65 -33.91 -25.34
CA LEU A 1170 -33.38 -34.35 -26.72
C LEU A 1170 -34.65 -34.64 -27.54
N ASP A 1171 -35.79 -34.88 -26.88
CA ASP A 1171 -37.06 -35.18 -27.56
C ASP A 1171 -37.79 -33.90 -27.99
N THR A 1172 -37.71 -32.84 -27.17
CA THR A 1172 -38.41 -31.55 -27.38
C THR A 1172 -37.53 -30.46 -27.98
N GLY A 1173 -36.22 -30.45 -27.68
CA GLY A 1173 -35.32 -29.35 -28.05
C GLY A 1173 -35.24 -28.22 -27.02
N GLU A 1174 -35.99 -28.30 -25.93
CA GLU A 1174 -36.09 -27.21 -24.96
C GLU A 1174 -34.98 -27.24 -23.89
N CYS A 1175 -34.60 -26.05 -23.42
CA CYS A 1175 -33.66 -25.87 -22.32
C CYS A 1175 -34.38 -26.09 -20.99
N LEU A 1176 -34.32 -27.30 -20.43
CA LEU A 1176 -34.94 -27.66 -19.15
C LEU A 1176 -34.44 -26.81 -17.98
N THR A 1177 -33.11 -26.61 -17.89
CA THR A 1177 -32.47 -25.94 -16.75
C THR A 1177 -31.24 -25.19 -17.20
N THR A 1178 -31.03 -23.98 -16.67
CA THR A 1178 -29.75 -23.26 -16.77
C THR A 1178 -29.10 -23.24 -15.38
N ILE A 1179 -27.97 -23.94 -15.24
CA ILE A 1179 -27.15 -23.98 -14.03
C ILE A 1179 -26.05 -22.93 -14.17
N ARG A 1180 -25.72 -22.18 -13.11
CA ARG A 1180 -24.64 -21.18 -13.11
C ARG A 1180 -23.93 -21.13 -11.76
N SER A 1181 -22.68 -20.66 -11.77
CA SER A 1181 -21.97 -20.24 -10.57
C SER A 1181 -22.65 -19.04 -9.92
N GLU A 1182 -22.69 -19.04 -8.58
CA GLU A 1182 -22.95 -17.82 -7.83
C GLU A 1182 -21.78 -16.85 -8.06
N ARG A 1183 -22.12 -15.65 -8.52
CA ARG A 1183 -21.20 -14.52 -8.69
C ARG A 1183 -20.82 -13.94 -7.31
N PRO A 1184 -19.81 -13.04 -7.20
CA PRO A 1184 -19.29 -12.59 -5.90
C PRO A 1184 -20.33 -11.83 -5.08
N TYR A 1185 -21.31 -11.22 -5.75
CA TYR A 1185 -22.35 -10.40 -5.16
C TYR A 1185 -23.73 -11.02 -5.39
N GLU A 1186 -23.83 -12.32 -5.70
CA GLU A 1186 -25.10 -13.00 -5.99
C GLU A 1186 -26.09 -12.85 -4.82
N GLY A 1187 -27.25 -12.25 -5.10
CA GLY A 1187 -28.27 -11.99 -4.08
C GLY A 1187 -27.89 -10.92 -3.05
N MET A 1188 -26.78 -10.18 -3.24
CA MET A 1188 -26.43 -9.03 -2.40
C MET A 1188 -27.47 -7.92 -2.59
N ASN A 1189 -28.19 -7.58 -1.52
CA ASN A 1189 -29.26 -6.58 -1.59
C ASN A 1189 -28.67 -5.16 -1.54
N ILE A 1190 -28.82 -4.40 -2.62
CA ILE A 1190 -28.36 -3.01 -2.74
C ILE A 1190 -29.51 -2.00 -2.89
N THR A 1191 -30.71 -2.38 -2.45
CA THR A 1191 -31.91 -1.52 -2.54
C THR A 1191 -31.68 -0.18 -1.85
N GLY A 1192 -31.74 0.92 -2.61
CA GLY A 1192 -31.65 2.28 -2.07
C GLY A 1192 -30.28 2.67 -1.49
N VAL A 1193 -29.19 2.01 -1.87
CA VAL A 1193 -27.83 2.41 -1.45
C VAL A 1193 -27.47 3.83 -1.89
N THR A 1194 -26.65 4.50 -1.09
CA THR A 1194 -26.08 5.82 -1.40
C THR A 1194 -24.55 5.76 -1.49
N GLY A 1195 -23.92 6.82 -1.99
CA GLY A 1195 -22.45 6.88 -2.15
C GLY A 1195 -21.88 6.16 -3.39
N LEU A 1196 -22.71 5.50 -4.19
CA LEU A 1196 -22.34 4.86 -5.46
C LEU A 1196 -22.88 5.62 -6.67
N THR A 1197 -22.21 5.50 -7.82
CA THR A 1197 -22.74 5.98 -9.12
C THR A 1197 -23.63 4.93 -9.79
N GLU A 1198 -24.50 5.36 -10.71
CA GLU A 1198 -25.37 4.46 -11.49
C GLU A 1198 -24.57 3.38 -12.25
N ALA A 1199 -23.41 3.75 -12.80
CA ALA A 1199 -22.50 2.82 -13.46
C ALA A 1199 -21.96 1.73 -12.49
N GLN A 1200 -21.67 2.10 -11.23
CA GLN A 1200 -21.28 1.14 -10.20
C GLN A 1200 -22.46 0.24 -9.80
N ILE A 1201 -23.67 0.78 -9.66
CA ILE A 1201 -24.87 -0.02 -9.36
C ILE A 1201 -25.14 -1.04 -10.49
N ALA A 1202 -25.06 -0.61 -11.75
CA ALA A 1202 -25.17 -1.50 -12.91
C ALA A 1202 -24.07 -2.59 -12.92
N MET A 1203 -22.83 -2.23 -12.54
CA MET A 1203 -21.73 -3.18 -12.39
C MET A 1203 -22.01 -4.23 -11.31
N LEU A 1204 -22.50 -3.82 -10.13
CA LEU A 1204 -22.85 -4.72 -9.03
C LEU A 1204 -23.98 -5.67 -9.43
N LYS A 1205 -25.01 -5.18 -10.13
CA LYS A 1205 -26.10 -6.02 -10.67
C LYS A 1205 -25.58 -7.05 -11.70
N ALA A 1206 -24.65 -6.65 -12.56
CA ALA A 1206 -23.99 -7.58 -13.49
C ALA A 1206 -23.16 -8.66 -12.75
N LEU A 1207 -22.62 -8.34 -11.57
CA LEU A 1207 -21.92 -9.25 -10.66
C LEU A 1207 -22.81 -9.93 -9.60
N GLY A 1208 -24.14 -9.82 -9.73
CA GLY A 1208 -25.12 -10.60 -8.97
C GLY A 1208 -25.96 -9.88 -7.93
N ALA A 1209 -25.68 -8.59 -7.69
CA ALA A 1209 -26.47 -7.80 -6.75
C ALA A 1209 -27.92 -7.64 -7.23
N VAL A 1210 -28.83 -7.47 -6.27
CA VAL A 1210 -30.26 -7.34 -6.49
C VAL A 1210 -30.79 -6.06 -5.84
N GLU A 1211 -31.81 -5.49 -6.46
CA GLU A 1211 -32.71 -4.54 -5.81
C GLU A 1211 -34.05 -5.25 -5.68
N THR A 1212 -34.57 -5.30 -4.46
CA THR A 1212 -35.92 -5.79 -4.19
C THR A 1212 -36.86 -4.60 -4.29
N GLU A 1213 -37.81 -4.64 -5.23
CA GLU A 1213 -38.94 -3.72 -5.20
C GLU A 1213 -39.63 -3.83 -3.83
N ALA A 1214 -39.83 -2.69 -3.17
CA ALA A 1214 -40.59 -2.66 -1.94
C ALA A 1214 -41.99 -3.20 -2.25
N ALA A 1215 -42.41 -4.27 -1.56
CA ALA A 1215 -43.76 -4.78 -1.71
C ALA A 1215 -44.73 -3.64 -1.41
N GLU A 1216 -45.58 -3.29 -2.39
CA GLU A 1216 -46.64 -2.32 -2.18
C GLU A 1216 -47.48 -2.80 -0.99
N GLU A 1217 -47.49 -2.02 0.10
CA GLU A 1217 -48.40 -2.30 1.21
C GLU A 1217 -49.82 -2.29 0.64
N PRO A 1218 -50.60 -3.38 0.80
CA PRO A 1218 -51.95 -3.43 0.25
C PRO A 1218 -52.77 -2.31 0.88
N ALA A 1219 -53.23 -1.39 0.03
CA ALA A 1219 -53.90 -0.16 0.44
C ALA A 1219 -54.94 -0.43 1.55
N PRO A 1220 -54.93 0.34 2.66
CA PRO A 1220 -55.72 0.01 3.83
C PRO A 1220 -57.20 -0.01 3.49
N CYS A 1221 -57.81 -1.19 3.60
CA CYS A 1221 -59.24 -1.42 3.35
C CYS A 1221 -60.09 -0.37 4.07
N GLY A 1222 -60.70 0.52 3.30
CA GLY A 1222 -61.47 1.65 3.81
C GLY A 1222 -62.62 1.20 4.70
N ARG A 1223 -62.45 1.31 6.03
CA ARG A 1223 -63.58 1.25 6.96
C ARG A 1223 -64.32 2.57 6.89
N SER A 1224 -65.52 2.53 6.32
CA SER A 1224 -66.48 3.62 6.40
C SER A 1224 -66.85 3.92 7.86
N VAL A 1225 -66.40 5.06 8.38
CA VAL A 1225 -67.00 5.69 9.56
C VAL A 1225 -67.30 7.13 9.21
N ALA A 1226 -68.58 7.41 8.97
CA ALA A 1226 -69.07 8.77 8.86
C ALA A 1226 -69.15 9.39 10.26
N CYS A 1227 -68.57 10.58 10.43
CA CYS A 1227 -69.03 11.56 11.42
C CYS A 1227 -68.61 12.97 10.98
N GLY A 1228 -69.48 13.96 11.23
CA GLY A 1228 -69.30 15.33 10.74
C GLY A 1228 -68.14 16.07 11.42
N GLY A 1229 -67.57 17.04 10.72
CA GLY A 1229 -66.50 17.90 11.26
C GLY A 1229 -67.01 19.07 12.09
N ILE A 1230 -66.09 19.95 12.49
CA ILE A 1230 -66.28 21.40 12.72
C ILE A 1230 -64.88 22.05 12.80
N LEU A 1231 -64.81 23.33 12.43
CA LEU A 1231 -63.58 24.11 12.28
C LEU A 1231 -62.76 24.28 13.58
N ARG A 1232 -61.43 24.23 13.45
CA ARG A 1232 -60.59 25.45 13.54
C ARG A 1232 -59.20 25.26 12.96
#